data_AF-A0A0W0TUN4-F1
#
_entry.id   AF-A0A0W0TUN4-F1
#
_cell.length_a   1.000
_cell.length_b   1.000
_cell.length_c   1.000
_cell.angle_alpha   90.00
_cell.angle_beta   90.00
_cell.angle_gamma   90.00
#
_symmetry.space_group_name_H-M   'P 1'
#
loop_
_entity.id
_entity.type
_entity.pdbx_description
1 polymer ?
#
loop_
_entity_poly.entity_id
_entity_poly.type
_entity_poly.pdbx_seq_one_letter_code
_entity_poly.pdbx_strand_id
1 'polypeptide(L)'
;MHAALYQRVIEKKNRCFYINSLDDISEFTCVIDNASGDYHRVDSPLMRFVKEAKPGDVLCINWSNFEAQHVGYNSIMDKIRTLNGVKLPEGLMVIGLLPEGQAMGEDFYSRFRVKSQCSAALIGEPPTPAAVSSLTKEQENCAKIDFFGEDWESELKGQFQIQGERYQFLESELVSALKDNKPGLILRNAPWHDEAFRLFMREVNLNRKITINGKDYAIPEQFQFIRLDAPYDYGLAKYTIEDKASSQPVNQQWVLNAYTVNHLFKHYRVEKEGLVELPGLLAAYKNKTLPLHVTDTLNKEQWARIIMEAGKQNTSLYITCSPDVTIPAEMKTSQTPVKFSVDEEKPACMSAVLVTNDIHFAEKQLDWKDPLVIPVDEHTTYADLIENMAISDGTNGKKRFTHQVGAIASHADRPIVLKGRLSPVLARQIESLFLPDGYMILNGERIKAPKNRLLLITDDVNPFPTARASDLRYTEEAYWQALKKDYPDEVERLIPVCREYYRISGAKPFAYIQLATMLKFMKTHPESNPLKQILRLEKTYQTNKTFAEMAWRMSFDKKVKSDAMLSVMEKRREKLFSHLDVSPYVFIVGSSGVGKTTFIQQELKKAHGEDYALFTGLDKLTSWLQSDKEHNYLFIDEANLLAPGVLDRFEGLFSNPPSVLDGDLKPVSKKHQVIFAGNFGYFADRERHRFLADRGHVITFKELPDSFLTKHIIAPVAKPLFKEDHTPIFNEVFLKAYHQVNSQFPDKHPVTARNLQMMVLRASQSHLKTGDIKTAACHAVYDEISGMMNQGQRKALQKWLAENFGVSVKQVKADLKKQTHFKNEAFLMTKKRINPLRILNDAFNIREIKNNVTGLQAVGTCGLIFEGEAGEGKSRMAIEFLKSRNITPADPDGVNSKDNYCYLTPTDPATMEKRLVKAFHEGAVVVIDEMNSLPLERVLNALLSGVDLEGKPAANPGFFVIGTQNPIHYGKRQALSDALLNRFQKVNLKPYSKDDLVLIKSQLLGSSEKAMQEVDEFLEAREFALKEGLSPAPTPRDLFN
;
A
#
# COMPACT_ATOMS: atom_id res chain seq x y z
N MET A 1 -0.54 34.42 2.46
CA MET A 1 0.59 34.54 3.41
C MET A 1 1.96 34.45 2.74
N HIS A 2 2.26 33.36 2.03
CA HIS A 2 3.50 33.15 1.27
C HIS A 2 3.97 34.43 0.54
N ALA A 3 3.12 34.93 -0.34
CA ALA A 3 3.00 36.30 -0.81
C ALA A 3 3.78 37.42 -0.07
N ALA A 4 3.30 37.76 1.13
CA ALA A 4 3.76 38.87 1.92
C ALA A 4 5.09 38.55 2.61
N LEU A 5 5.26 37.29 3.02
CA LEU A 5 6.53 36.79 3.55
C LEU A 5 7.63 36.92 2.49
N TYR A 6 7.36 36.45 1.28
CA TYR A 6 8.28 36.46 0.15
C TYR A 6 8.73 37.88 -0.20
N GLN A 7 7.77 38.80 -0.35
CA GLN A 7 8.05 40.23 -0.58
C GLN A 7 8.95 40.81 0.52
N ARG A 8 8.66 40.51 1.78
CA ARG A 8 9.44 41.01 2.92
C ARG A 8 10.86 40.44 2.99
N VAL A 9 11.05 39.20 2.53
CA VAL A 9 12.38 38.55 2.45
C VAL A 9 13.21 39.17 1.33
N ILE A 10 12.61 39.41 0.16
CA ILE A 10 13.26 40.10 -0.96
C ILE A 10 13.64 41.54 -0.60
N GLU A 11 12.76 42.30 0.07
CA GLU A 11 13.05 43.67 0.55
C GLU A 11 14.33 43.73 1.41
N LYS A 12 14.65 42.64 2.11
CA LYS A 12 15.85 42.50 2.94
C LYS A 12 17.07 41.95 2.18
N LYS A 13 16.98 41.78 0.86
CA LYS A 13 18.02 41.17 0.00
C LYS A 13 18.38 39.72 0.37
N ASN A 14 17.49 39.01 1.06
CA ASN A 14 17.63 37.59 1.33
C ASN A 14 16.84 36.78 0.30
N ARG A 15 17.18 35.51 0.12
CA ARG A 15 16.43 34.60 -0.76
C ARG A 15 15.37 33.85 0.04
N CYS A 16 14.24 33.57 -0.60
CA CYS A 16 13.18 32.73 -0.04
C CYS A 16 12.90 31.58 -1.00
N PHE A 17 12.73 30.37 -0.49
CA PHE A 17 12.22 29.24 -1.27
C PHE A 17 10.94 28.74 -0.60
N TYR A 18 9.88 28.56 -1.39
CA TYR A 18 8.58 28.10 -0.92
C TYR A 18 8.31 26.68 -1.39
N ILE A 19 7.90 25.82 -0.47
CA ILE A 19 7.48 24.45 -0.72
C ILE A 19 5.97 24.42 -0.50
N ASN A 20 5.20 24.23 -1.58
CA ASN A 20 3.74 24.25 -1.54
C ASN A 20 3.16 22.93 -1.04
N SER A 21 3.65 21.81 -1.55
CA SER A 21 3.38 20.46 -1.03
C SER A 21 4.68 19.78 -0.61
N LEU A 22 4.60 18.93 0.42
CA LEU A 22 5.73 18.08 0.83
C LEU A 22 6.06 17.02 -0.23
N ASP A 23 5.11 16.70 -1.10
CA ASP A 23 5.30 15.85 -2.29
C ASP A 23 6.19 16.52 -3.36
N ASP A 24 6.31 17.86 -3.33
CA ASP A 24 7.12 18.62 -4.30
C ASP A 24 8.63 18.58 -3.95
N ILE A 25 8.99 18.00 -2.80
CA ILE A 25 10.37 17.90 -2.35
C ILE A 25 11.08 16.81 -3.16
N SER A 26 11.91 17.25 -4.11
CA SER A 26 12.83 16.38 -4.85
C SER A 26 14.28 16.80 -4.63
N GLU A 27 15.19 15.83 -4.53
CA GLU A 27 16.64 16.09 -4.47
C GLU A 27 17.24 16.48 -5.83
N PHE A 28 16.68 15.92 -6.90
CA PHE A 28 17.21 16.06 -8.25
C PHE A 28 16.12 16.44 -9.24
N THR A 29 16.51 17.17 -10.28
CA THR A 29 15.69 17.29 -11.49
C THR A 29 16.45 16.70 -12.66
N CYS A 30 15.73 16.24 -13.68
CA CYS A 30 16.33 15.71 -14.90
C CYS A 30 16.45 16.83 -15.93
N VAL A 31 17.61 16.90 -16.57
CA VAL A 31 17.91 17.83 -17.68
C VAL A 31 18.21 17.02 -18.90
N ILE A 32 17.52 17.28 -20.01
CA ILE A 32 17.81 16.64 -21.29
C ILE A 32 18.63 17.58 -22.16
N ASP A 33 19.76 17.09 -22.66
CA ASP A 33 20.47 17.72 -23.76
C ASP A 33 19.87 17.24 -25.08
N ASN A 34 19.19 18.12 -25.81
CA ASN A 34 18.55 17.79 -27.08
C ASN A 34 19.54 17.36 -28.17
N ALA A 35 20.82 17.73 -28.09
CA ALA A 35 21.81 17.36 -29.10
C ALA A 35 22.27 15.91 -28.96
N SER A 36 22.53 15.47 -27.73
CA SER A 36 22.93 14.09 -27.41
C SER A 36 21.73 13.16 -27.19
N GLY A 37 20.61 13.71 -26.70
CA GLY A 37 19.46 12.97 -26.17
C GLY A 37 19.70 12.41 -24.76
N ASP A 38 20.85 12.73 -24.15
CA ASP A 38 21.21 12.28 -22.81
C ASP A 38 20.46 13.10 -21.77
N TYR A 39 20.06 12.44 -20.69
CA TYR A 39 19.53 13.13 -19.52
C TYR A 39 20.54 13.10 -18.38
N HIS A 40 20.71 14.25 -17.73
CA HIS A 40 21.58 14.42 -16.59
C HIS A 40 20.74 14.68 -15.35
N ARG A 41 21.06 13.98 -14.25
CA ARG A 41 20.55 14.35 -12.93
C ARG A 41 21.35 15.52 -12.42
N VAL A 42 20.66 16.61 -12.13
CA VAL A 42 21.24 17.78 -11.49
C VAL A 42 20.47 18.08 -10.22
N ASP A 43 21.08 18.82 -9.29
CA ASP A 43 20.39 19.28 -8.09
C ASP A 43 19.08 20.00 -8.49
N SER A 44 17.99 19.65 -7.79
CA SER A 44 16.71 20.34 -7.94
C SER A 44 16.84 21.81 -7.55
N PRO A 45 15.89 22.68 -7.96
CA PRO A 45 15.87 24.08 -7.52
C PRO A 45 15.93 24.23 -5.99
N LEU A 46 15.25 23.35 -5.25
CA LEU A 46 15.28 23.30 -3.79
C LEU A 46 16.69 22.93 -3.29
N MET A 47 17.32 21.90 -3.84
CA MET A 47 18.65 21.48 -3.38
C MET A 47 19.72 22.50 -3.71
N ARG A 48 19.67 23.16 -4.87
CA ARG A 48 20.55 24.29 -5.19
C ARG A 48 20.37 25.42 -4.18
N PHE A 49 19.11 25.79 -3.89
CA PHE A 49 18.80 26.79 -2.87
C PHE A 49 19.39 26.41 -1.51
N VAL A 50 19.17 25.17 -1.04
CA VAL A 50 19.67 24.71 0.27
C VAL A 50 21.20 24.69 0.32
N LYS A 51 21.88 24.22 -0.74
CA LYS A 51 23.35 24.15 -0.78
C LYS A 51 24.01 25.52 -0.83
N GLU A 52 23.35 26.51 -1.44
CA GLU A 52 23.86 27.87 -1.58
C GLU A 52 23.37 28.82 -0.49
N ALA A 53 22.44 28.38 0.39
CA ALA A 53 21.74 29.25 1.33
C ALA A 53 22.69 29.98 2.28
N LYS A 54 22.43 31.28 2.46
CA LYS A 54 23.19 32.15 3.38
C LYS A 54 22.41 32.37 4.68
N PRO A 55 23.10 32.73 5.79
CA PRO A 55 22.41 33.14 7.01
C PRO A 55 21.37 34.24 6.73
N GLY A 56 20.12 34.02 7.14
CA GLY A 56 19.00 34.93 6.88
C GLY A 56 18.16 34.61 5.64
N ASP A 57 18.61 33.72 4.75
CA ASP A 57 17.74 33.10 3.74
C ASP A 57 16.61 32.33 4.44
N VAL A 58 15.47 32.18 3.76
CA VAL A 58 14.25 31.60 4.32
C VAL A 58 13.79 30.40 3.50
N LEU A 59 13.59 29.26 4.16
CA LEU A 59 12.88 28.11 3.63
C LEU A 59 11.46 28.09 4.23
N CYS A 60 10.46 28.39 3.42
CA CYS A 60 9.06 28.40 3.83
C CYS A 60 8.36 27.14 3.32
N ILE A 61 7.69 26.42 4.22
CA ILE A 61 7.09 25.11 3.93
C ILE A 61 5.64 25.14 4.34
N ASN A 62 4.74 24.84 3.40
CA ASN A 62 3.34 24.61 3.70
C ASN A 62 3.10 23.16 4.16
N TRP A 63 2.58 23.00 5.38
CA TRP A 63 2.33 21.71 6.01
C TRP A 63 0.85 21.29 5.94
N SER A 64 0.02 21.98 5.14
CA SER A 64 -1.41 21.68 5.01
C SER A 64 -1.67 20.22 4.59
N ASN A 65 -0.89 19.71 3.63
CA ASN A 65 -1.07 18.37 3.06
C ASN A 65 -0.16 17.32 3.73
N PHE A 66 0.22 17.52 5.00
CA PHE A 66 1.05 16.56 5.71
C PHE A 66 0.37 15.20 5.81
N GLU A 67 1.06 14.09 5.58
CA GLU A 67 0.51 12.73 5.69
C GLU A 67 1.46 11.83 6.51
N ALA A 68 1.05 10.59 6.82
CA ALA A 68 1.89 9.66 7.59
C ALA A 68 3.25 9.40 6.90
N GLN A 69 3.30 9.42 5.57
CA GLN A 69 4.53 9.28 4.79
C GLN A 69 5.47 10.50 4.92
N HIS A 70 4.91 11.69 5.17
CA HIS A 70 5.64 12.96 5.25
C HIS A 70 6.38 13.17 6.57
N VAL A 71 6.22 12.27 7.53
CA VAL A 71 6.74 12.49 8.88
C VAL A 71 8.28 12.58 8.92
N GLY A 72 8.96 12.01 7.92
CA GLY A 72 10.40 12.13 7.73
C GLY A 72 10.93 13.55 7.60
N TYR A 73 10.11 14.46 7.05
CA TYR A 73 10.48 15.86 6.86
C TYR A 73 10.53 16.64 8.19
N ASN A 74 10.12 16.05 9.31
CA ASN A 74 10.37 16.61 10.63
C ASN A 74 11.86 16.87 10.90
N SER A 75 12.76 16.11 10.25
CA SER A 75 14.21 16.27 10.37
C SER A 75 14.74 17.65 9.92
N ILE A 76 13.97 18.40 9.12
CA ILE A 76 14.27 19.78 8.73
C ILE A 76 14.31 20.70 9.96
N MET A 77 13.58 20.33 11.01
CA MET A 77 13.34 21.15 12.20
C MET A 77 14.00 20.56 13.47
N ASP A 78 14.76 19.47 13.34
CA ASP A 78 15.48 18.85 14.45
C ASP A 78 16.73 19.66 14.87
N LYS A 79 17.38 19.30 15.98
CA LYS A 79 18.61 19.99 16.44
C LYS A 79 19.73 19.91 15.40
N ILE A 80 19.85 18.76 14.74
CA ILE A 80 20.70 18.59 13.55
C ILE A 80 19.74 18.60 12.37
N ARG A 81 19.63 19.77 11.74
CA ARG A 81 18.66 19.99 10.66
C ARG A 81 19.14 19.32 9.37
N THR A 82 18.33 18.43 8.83
CA THR A 82 18.62 17.78 7.54
C THR A 82 17.39 17.76 6.64
N LEU A 83 17.61 17.81 5.33
CA LEU A 83 16.62 17.50 4.30
C LEU A 83 17.15 16.29 3.51
N ASN A 84 16.45 15.14 3.61
CA ASN A 84 16.88 13.86 3.04
C ASN A 84 18.36 13.52 3.31
N GLY A 85 18.82 13.73 4.55
CA GLY A 85 20.20 13.49 4.96
C GLY A 85 21.20 14.60 4.60
N VAL A 86 20.84 15.56 3.75
CA VAL A 86 21.67 16.75 3.49
C VAL A 86 21.52 17.76 4.62
N LYS A 87 22.62 18.14 5.26
CA LYS A 87 22.63 19.10 6.37
C LYS A 87 22.21 20.48 5.89
N LEU A 88 21.22 21.07 6.55
CA LEU A 88 20.78 22.44 6.29
C LEU A 88 21.82 23.44 6.82
N PRO A 89 22.19 24.48 6.06
CA PRO A 89 23.18 25.47 6.50
C PRO A 89 22.83 26.15 7.81
N GLU A 90 23.86 26.55 8.56
CA GLU A 90 23.69 27.33 9.78
C GLU A 90 23.15 28.73 9.44
N GLY A 91 22.16 29.21 10.19
CA GLY A 91 21.53 30.52 9.95
C GLY A 91 20.40 30.54 8.90
N LEU A 92 20.15 29.45 8.17
CA LEU A 92 18.94 29.30 7.34
C LEU A 92 17.69 29.30 8.24
N MET A 93 16.73 30.18 7.97
CA MET A 93 15.47 30.27 8.72
C MET A 93 14.42 29.34 8.10
N VAL A 94 13.80 28.48 8.91
CA VAL A 94 12.71 27.61 8.46
C VAL A 94 11.39 28.13 9.01
N ILE A 95 10.41 28.35 8.13
CA ILE A 95 9.06 28.82 8.48
C ILE A 95 8.07 27.76 8.02
N GLY A 96 7.38 27.13 8.98
CA GLY A 96 6.28 26.19 8.70
C GLY A 96 4.94 26.90 8.72
N LEU A 97 4.13 26.72 7.69
CA LEU A 97 2.77 27.23 7.59
C LEU A 97 1.77 26.11 7.85
N LEU A 98 0.74 26.40 8.64
CA LEU A 98 -0.40 25.50 8.87
C LEU A 98 -1.71 26.29 8.74
N PRO A 99 -2.75 25.71 8.12
CA PRO A 99 -4.08 26.31 8.08
C PRO A 99 -4.68 26.48 9.48
N GLU A 100 -5.53 27.50 9.64
CA GLU A 100 -6.33 27.66 10.85
C GLU A 100 -7.26 26.45 11.04
N GLY A 101 -7.38 25.94 12.27
CA GLY A 101 -8.16 24.75 12.59
C GLY A 101 -7.46 23.41 12.31
N GLN A 102 -6.36 23.39 11.56
CA GLN A 102 -5.56 22.17 11.37
C GLN A 102 -4.60 21.97 12.55
N ALA A 103 -4.91 20.99 13.40
CA ALA A 103 -4.07 20.58 14.51
C ALA A 103 -3.11 19.45 14.09
N MET A 104 -1.83 19.62 14.39
CA MET A 104 -0.80 18.59 14.25
C MET A 104 -0.47 17.96 15.62
N GLY A 105 0.33 16.90 15.65
CA GLY A 105 0.78 16.31 16.91
C GLY A 105 1.78 17.19 17.66
N GLU A 106 1.92 16.98 18.98
CA GLU A 106 2.93 17.67 19.81
C GLU A 106 4.37 17.40 19.34
N ASP A 107 4.60 16.25 18.71
CA ASP A 107 5.86 15.92 18.05
C ASP A 107 6.22 16.93 16.97
N PHE A 108 5.27 17.37 16.16
CA PHE A 108 5.47 18.43 15.17
C PHE A 108 5.73 19.79 15.83
N TYR A 109 4.81 20.26 16.68
CA TYR A 109 4.89 21.62 17.19
C TYR A 109 6.08 21.86 18.13
N SER A 110 6.51 20.86 18.90
CA SER A 110 7.66 20.98 19.83
C SER A 110 9.00 21.23 19.12
N ARG A 111 9.05 21.21 17.78
CA ARG A 111 10.24 21.52 16.98
C ARG A 111 10.34 23.00 16.58
N PHE A 112 9.26 23.77 16.70
CA PHE A 112 9.25 25.21 16.41
C PHE A 112 9.56 26.04 17.65
N ARG A 113 10.56 26.92 17.54
CA ARG A 113 10.93 27.86 18.62
C ARG A 113 9.88 28.95 18.84
N VAL A 114 9.30 29.45 17.75
CA VAL A 114 8.30 30.53 17.78
C VAL A 114 7.05 30.02 17.08
N LYS A 115 5.92 30.13 17.76
CA LYS A 115 4.59 29.78 17.26
C LYS A 115 3.75 31.04 17.36
N SER A 116 3.13 31.44 16.27
CA SER A 116 2.31 32.65 16.24
C SER A 116 1.12 32.41 15.33
N GLN A 117 -0.07 32.77 15.79
CA GLN A 117 -1.22 32.89 14.92
C GLN A 117 -1.02 34.16 14.09
N CYS A 118 -1.01 34.01 12.77
CA CYS A 118 -0.96 35.14 11.87
C CYS A 118 -2.35 35.80 11.86
N SER A 119 -2.57 36.77 12.76
CA SER A 119 -3.87 37.45 12.96
C SER A 119 -4.22 38.46 11.86
N ALA A 120 -3.52 38.44 10.73
CA ALA A 120 -3.71 39.42 9.67
C ALA A 120 -4.46 38.77 8.51
N ALA A 121 -5.55 39.42 8.11
CA ALA A 121 -5.85 39.61 6.70
C ALA A 121 -4.61 40.25 6.07
N LEU A 122 -3.60 39.43 5.74
CA LEU A 122 -2.46 39.84 4.94
C LEU A 122 -3.08 40.43 3.69
N ILE A 123 -2.81 41.73 3.48
CA ILE A 123 -3.21 42.57 2.35
C ILE A 123 -3.76 41.68 1.23
N GLY A 124 -5.08 41.78 1.01
CA GLY A 124 -5.88 40.82 0.24
C GLY A 124 -5.17 40.35 -1.02
N GLU A 125 -5.44 39.10 -1.44
CA GLU A 125 -4.83 38.49 -2.62
C GLU A 125 -4.53 39.57 -3.67
N PRO A 126 -3.25 39.83 -4.01
CA PRO A 126 -2.96 40.84 -5.01
C PRO A 126 -3.76 40.47 -6.25
N PRO A 127 -4.47 41.44 -6.85
CA PRO A 127 -5.47 41.16 -7.85
C PRO A 127 -4.82 40.34 -8.97
N THR A 128 -5.45 39.23 -9.32
CA THR A 128 -5.12 38.51 -10.56
C THR A 128 -5.09 39.54 -11.68
N PRO A 129 -4.10 39.52 -12.59
CA PRO A 129 -4.07 40.47 -13.71
C PRO A 129 -5.46 40.60 -14.33
N ALA A 130 -5.93 41.82 -14.52
CA ALA A 130 -7.24 42.04 -15.11
C ALA A 130 -7.23 41.48 -16.53
N ALA A 131 -8.26 40.71 -16.89
CA ALA A 131 -8.39 40.21 -18.25
C ALA A 131 -8.57 41.41 -19.20
N VAL A 132 -7.78 41.44 -20.27
CA VAL A 132 -7.97 42.43 -21.33
C VAL A 132 -9.13 41.99 -22.23
N SER A 133 -10.01 42.92 -22.60
CA SER A 133 -11.15 42.64 -23.48
C SER A 133 -10.77 42.58 -24.97
N SER A 134 -9.66 43.20 -25.34
CA SER A 134 -9.08 43.18 -26.69
C SER A 134 -7.58 43.45 -26.63
N LEU A 135 -6.83 42.94 -27.60
CA LEU A 135 -5.39 43.17 -27.72
C LEU A 135 -5.13 44.50 -28.45
N THR A 136 -4.19 45.28 -27.98
CA THR A 136 -3.66 46.44 -28.74
C THR A 136 -2.74 45.95 -29.87
N LYS A 137 -2.51 46.78 -30.90
CA LYS A 137 -1.58 46.47 -32.01
C LYS A 137 -0.17 46.08 -31.54
N GLU A 138 0.27 46.62 -30.40
CA GLU A 138 1.57 46.28 -29.80
C GLU A 138 1.54 44.91 -29.12
N GLN A 139 0.42 44.56 -28.47
CA GLN A 139 0.22 43.27 -27.81
C GLN A 139 -0.04 42.13 -28.80
N GLU A 140 -0.56 42.42 -30.00
CA GLU A 140 -0.67 41.44 -31.09
C GLU A 140 0.69 40.86 -31.52
N ASN A 141 1.80 41.57 -31.24
CA ASN A 141 3.16 41.10 -31.51
C ASN A 141 3.74 40.18 -30.41
N CYS A 142 3.03 39.99 -29.30
CA CYS A 142 3.42 39.06 -28.24
C CYS A 142 3.27 37.61 -28.68
N ALA A 143 4.05 36.70 -28.08
CA ALA A 143 3.79 35.27 -28.22
C ALA A 143 2.47 34.90 -27.55
N LYS A 144 1.86 33.77 -27.92
CA LYS A 144 0.55 33.36 -27.42
C LYS A 144 0.53 31.87 -27.06
N ILE A 145 -0.04 31.56 -25.89
CA ILE A 145 -0.37 30.21 -25.46
C ILE A 145 -1.88 30.12 -25.24
N ASP A 146 -2.52 29.12 -25.84
CA ASP A 146 -3.94 28.79 -25.63
C ASP A 146 -4.01 27.62 -24.63
N PHE A 147 -4.63 27.84 -23.47
CA PHE A 147 -4.80 26.79 -22.45
C PHE A 147 -6.16 26.11 -22.61
N PHE A 148 -6.18 24.79 -22.38
CA PHE A 148 -7.38 23.93 -22.52
C PHE A 148 -7.60 23.00 -21.33
N GLY A 149 -7.18 23.41 -20.12
CA GLY A 149 -7.38 22.61 -18.90
C GLY A 149 -6.14 22.48 -18.02
N GLU A 150 -5.91 21.26 -17.52
CA GLU A 150 -5.15 20.97 -16.29
C GLU A 150 -3.61 20.93 -16.44
N ASP A 151 -3.07 20.54 -17.60
CA ASP A 151 -1.61 20.42 -17.79
C ASP A 151 -0.96 21.74 -18.22
N TRP A 152 -1.25 22.81 -17.48
CA TRP A 152 -0.68 24.13 -17.76
C TRP A 152 0.84 24.15 -17.60
N GLU A 153 1.39 23.25 -16.77
CA GLU A 153 2.83 23.14 -16.53
C GLU A 153 3.58 22.77 -17.80
N SER A 154 3.14 21.73 -18.51
CA SER A 154 3.77 21.32 -19.76
C SER A 154 3.65 22.40 -20.84
N GLU A 155 2.50 23.10 -20.92
CA GLU A 155 2.28 24.17 -21.88
C GLU A 155 3.19 25.40 -21.59
N LEU A 156 3.45 25.73 -20.32
CA LEU A 156 4.28 26.89 -19.94
C LEU A 156 5.76 26.59 -19.80
N LYS A 157 6.10 25.45 -19.22
CA LYS A 157 7.48 25.07 -18.94
C LYS A 157 8.09 24.29 -20.10
N GLY A 158 7.28 23.64 -20.94
CA GLY A 158 7.74 22.70 -21.96
C GLY A 158 7.58 21.26 -21.47
N GLN A 159 7.71 20.30 -22.38
CA GLN A 159 7.41 18.89 -22.10
C GLN A 159 8.54 17.97 -22.56
N PHE A 160 8.72 16.87 -21.83
CA PHE A 160 9.58 15.79 -22.25
C PHE A 160 8.86 14.93 -23.29
N GLN A 161 9.53 14.65 -24.39
CA GLN A 161 9.11 13.71 -25.41
C GLN A 161 10.20 12.67 -25.60
N ILE A 162 9.82 11.50 -26.08
CA ILE A 162 10.75 10.46 -26.50
C ILE A 162 10.65 10.38 -28.02
N GLN A 163 11.79 10.47 -28.70
CA GLN A 163 11.89 10.26 -30.14
C GLN A 163 12.93 9.17 -30.41
N GLY A 164 12.47 8.01 -30.88
CA GLY A 164 13.28 6.81 -31.01
C GLY A 164 13.74 6.29 -29.63
N GLU A 165 15.05 6.17 -29.44
CA GLU A 165 15.66 5.72 -28.18
C GLU A 165 16.06 6.88 -27.25
N ARG A 166 15.79 8.13 -27.63
CA ARG A 166 16.33 9.34 -26.97
C ARG A 166 15.23 10.23 -26.43
N TYR A 167 15.56 10.93 -25.35
CA TYR A 167 14.72 12.00 -24.85
C TYR A 167 14.95 13.28 -25.65
N GLN A 168 13.89 14.04 -25.80
CA GLN A 168 13.91 15.39 -26.32
C GLN A 168 13.06 16.27 -25.40
N PHE A 169 13.57 17.44 -25.08
CA PHE A 169 12.81 18.49 -24.41
C PHE A 169 12.22 19.42 -25.46
N LEU A 170 10.89 19.44 -25.56
CA LEU A 170 10.15 20.41 -26.35
C LEU A 170 10.02 21.70 -25.53
N GLU A 171 10.67 22.76 -26.02
CA GLU A 171 10.59 24.07 -25.39
C GLU A 171 9.19 24.66 -25.55
N SER A 172 8.70 25.33 -24.50
CA SER A 172 7.44 26.06 -24.56
C SER A 172 7.56 27.36 -25.35
N GLU A 173 6.42 27.88 -25.76
CA GLU A 173 6.26 29.20 -26.35
C GLU A 173 6.80 30.32 -25.45
N LEU A 174 6.79 30.13 -24.12
CA LEU A 174 7.43 31.07 -23.19
C LEU A 174 8.95 31.11 -23.41
N VAL A 175 9.61 29.95 -23.48
CA VAL A 175 11.05 29.87 -23.72
C VAL A 175 11.40 30.47 -25.09
N SER A 176 10.60 30.13 -26.12
CA SER A 176 10.76 30.69 -27.46
C SER A 176 10.62 32.22 -27.47
N ALA A 177 9.60 32.75 -26.79
CA ALA A 177 9.36 34.19 -26.67
C ALA A 177 10.51 34.94 -25.97
N LEU A 178 11.09 34.34 -24.93
CA LEU A 178 12.24 34.91 -24.21
C LEU A 178 13.51 34.90 -25.08
N LYS A 179 13.75 33.83 -25.86
CA LYS A 179 14.90 33.76 -26.78
C LYS A 179 14.76 34.75 -27.95
N ASP A 180 13.55 34.90 -28.47
CA ASP A 180 13.24 35.80 -29.58
C ASP A 180 13.05 37.26 -29.16
N ASN A 181 13.28 37.60 -27.88
CA ASN A 181 13.09 38.93 -27.30
C ASN A 181 11.70 39.53 -27.61
N LYS A 182 10.65 38.70 -27.57
CA LYS A 182 9.27 39.16 -27.72
C LYS A 182 8.89 40.11 -26.58
N PRO A 183 7.98 41.09 -26.82
CA PRO A 183 7.59 42.06 -25.80
C PRO A 183 6.75 41.45 -24.66
N GLY A 184 6.21 40.25 -24.84
CA GLY A 184 5.41 39.57 -23.83
C GLY A 184 4.82 38.25 -24.30
N LEU A 185 3.99 37.67 -23.43
CA LEU A 185 3.27 36.42 -23.61
C LEU A 185 1.78 36.59 -23.27
N ILE A 186 0.91 36.25 -24.22
CA ILE A 186 -0.54 36.20 -24.04
C ILE A 186 -0.91 34.82 -23.49
N LEU A 187 -1.49 34.82 -22.31
CA LEU A 187 -2.01 33.65 -21.60
C LEU A 187 -3.51 33.59 -21.84
N ARG A 188 -3.93 32.94 -22.92
CA ARG A 188 -5.35 32.87 -23.28
C ARG A 188 -6.03 31.71 -22.54
N ASN A 189 -7.07 32.02 -21.77
CA ASN A 189 -7.86 31.05 -20.99
C ASN A 189 -7.03 30.22 -20.00
N ALA A 190 -5.93 30.79 -19.50
CA ALA A 190 -5.08 30.13 -18.50
C ALA A 190 -5.87 29.83 -17.21
N PRO A 191 -5.53 28.78 -16.45
CA PRO A 191 -6.31 28.32 -15.30
C PRO A 191 -6.09 29.21 -14.07
N TRP A 192 -6.55 30.47 -14.13
CA TRP A 192 -6.44 31.43 -13.02
C TRP A 192 -7.25 31.03 -11.78
N HIS A 193 -8.12 30.02 -11.88
CA HIS A 193 -8.81 29.43 -10.73
C HIS A 193 -7.91 28.44 -9.96
N ASP A 194 -6.90 27.86 -10.60
CA ASP A 194 -5.93 26.97 -9.97
C ASP A 194 -4.98 27.78 -9.07
N GLU A 195 -4.83 27.34 -7.83
CA GLU A 195 -3.92 27.94 -6.86
C GLU A 195 -2.46 27.75 -7.25
N ALA A 196 -2.07 26.57 -7.75
CA ALA A 196 -0.70 26.26 -8.15
C ALA A 196 -0.25 27.16 -9.31
N PHE A 197 -1.12 27.33 -10.32
CA PHE A 197 -0.89 28.25 -11.43
C PHE A 197 -0.70 29.69 -10.96
N ARG A 198 -1.59 30.19 -10.10
CA ARG A 198 -1.51 31.57 -9.55
C ARG A 198 -0.23 31.80 -8.76
N LEU A 199 0.15 30.84 -7.91
CA LEU A 199 1.39 30.90 -7.11
C LEU A 199 2.61 30.90 -8.01
N PHE A 200 2.66 30.01 -9.01
CA PHE A 200 3.74 29.95 -9.99
C PHE A 200 3.90 31.27 -10.75
N MET A 201 2.82 31.80 -11.35
CA MET A 201 2.86 33.06 -12.09
C MET A 201 3.34 34.23 -11.23
N ARG A 202 3.00 34.21 -9.94
CA ARG A 202 3.46 35.19 -8.98
C ARG A 202 4.97 35.09 -8.72
N GLU A 203 5.49 33.89 -8.47
CA GLU A 203 6.92 33.67 -8.24
C GLU A 203 7.75 34.10 -9.46
N VAL A 204 7.29 33.74 -10.66
CA VAL A 204 7.89 34.14 -11.93
C VAL A 204 7.95 35.67 -12.04
N ASN A 205 6.85 36.37 -11.72
CA ASN A 205 6.79 37.82 -11.82
C ASN A 205 7.66 38.54 -10.76
N LEU A 206 7.75 37.99 -9.54
CA LEU A 206 8.58 38.56 -8.47
C LEU A 206 10.08 38.32 -8.68
N ASN A 207 10.45 37.13 -9.13
CA ASN A 207 11.86 36.75 -9.32
C ASN A 207 12.44 37.25 -10.64
N ARG A 208 11.58 37.61 -11.60
CA ARG A 208 11.95 37.90 -12.99
C ARG A 208 12.90 36.83 -13.55
N LYS A 209 12.65 35.58 -13.17
CA LYS A 209 13.48 34.42 -13.48
C LYS A 209 12.65 33.15 -13.42
N ILE A 210 12.92 32.22 -14.32
CA ILE A 210 12.28 30.90 -14.36
C ILE A 210 13.33 29.83 -14.71
N THR A 211 13.27 28.67 -14.08
CA THR A 211 14.16 27.54 -14.40
C THR A 211 13.38 26.51 -15.22
N ILE A 212 13.84 26.21 -16.44
CA ILE A 212 13.23 25.25 -17.36
C ILE A 212 14.31 24.33 -17.89
N ASN A 213 14.08 23.00 -17.84
CA ASN A 213 15.05 21.97 -18.23
C ASN A 213 16.45 22.23 -17.62
N GLY A 214 16.48 22.56 -16.32
CA GLY A 214 17.69 22.87 -15.54
C GLY A 214 18.43 24.15 -15.87
N LYS A 215 17.97 24.91 -16.88
CA LYS A 215 18.52 26.19 -17.30
C LYS A 215 17.67 27.35 -16.77
N ASP A 216 18.36 28.38 -16.32
CA ASP A 216 17.74 29.60 -15.84
C ASP A 216 17.52 30.60 -16.98
N TYR A 217 16.30 31.12 -17.08
CA TYR A 217 15.90 32.16 -18.02
C TYR A 217 15.52 33.43 -17.24
N ALA A 218 16.19 34.54 -17.55
CA ALA A 218 15.82 35.85 -17.02
C ALA A 218 14.63 36.42 -17.79
N ILE A 219 13.71 37.09 -17.09
CA ILE A 219 12.51 37.70 -17.65
C ILE A 219 12.76 39.22 -17.74
N PRO A 220 12.99 39.78 -18.95
CA PRO A 220 13.35 41.19 -19.13
C PRO A 220 12.35 42.12 -18.47
N GLU A 221 12.74 43.23 -17.83
CA GLU A 221 11.82 44.11 -17.06
C GLU A 221 10.56 44.53 -17.84
N GLN A 222 10.70 44.79 -19.13
CA GLN A 222 9.62 45.17 -20.05
C GLN A 222 8.73 44.01 -20.54
N PHE A 223 9.08 42.76 -20.26
CA PHE A 223 8.32 41.58 -20.71
C PHE A 223 6.99 41.47 -19.96
N GLN A 224 5.88 41.47 -20.69
CA GLN A 224 4.52 41.48 -20.13
C GLN A 224 3.84 40.10 -20.19
N PHE A 225 3.22 39.67 -19.11
CA PHE A 225 2.26 38.55 -19.11
C PHE A 225 0.84 39.11 -19.23
N ILE A 226 0.16 38.78 -20.31
CA ILE A 226 -1.15 39.35 -20.66
C ILE A 226 -2.23 38.29 -20.46
N ARG A 227 -3.17 38.52 -19.54
CA ARG A 227 -4.34 37.65 -19.36
C ARG A 227 -5.40 37.98 -20.39
N LEU A 228 -5.77 36.99 -21.21
CA LEU A 228 -6.86 37.10 -22.17
C LEU A 228 -7.89 36.00 -21.90
N ASP A 229 -9.02 36.36 -21.30
CA ASP A 229 -10.14 35.44 -21.09
C ASP A 229 -11.14 35.65 -22.23
N ALA A 230 -11.19 34.71 -23.16
CA ALA A 230 -12.03 34.81 -24.34
C ALA A 230 -12.83 33.52 -24.55
N PRO A 231 -14.12 33.59 -24.94
CA PRO A 231 -14.89 32.42 -25.29
C PRO A 231 -14.15 31.54 -26.31
N TYR A 232 -14.24 30.22 -26.13
CA TYR A 232 -13.74 29.29 -27.14
C TYR A 232 -14.54 29.43 -28.43
N ASP A 233 -13.83 29.46 -29.55
CA ASP A 233 -14.45 29.53 -30.86
C ASP A 233 -14.74 28.11 -31.36
N TYR A 234 -15.98 27.66 -31.17
CA TYR A 234 -16.44 26.38 -31.69
C TYR A 234 -16.68 26.42 -33.21
N GLY A 235 -16.58 27.58 -33.88
CA GLY A 235 -16.72 27.69 -35.34
C GLY A 235 -15.46 27.31 -36.13
N LEU A 236 -14.35 26.98 -35.46
CA LEU A 236 -13.06 26.70 -36.10
C LEU A 236 -13.03 25.41 -36.93
N ALA A 237 -13.96 24.48 -36.69
CA ALA A 237 -14.10 23.25 -37.46
C ALA A 237 -15.57 22.99 -37.84
N LYS A 238 -15.78 22.21 -38.91
CA LYS A 238 -17.11 21.76 -39.31
C LYS A 238 -17.48 20.51 -38.51
N TYR A 239 -18.68 20.45 -37.95
CA TYR A 239 -19.16 19.23 -37.30
C TYR A 239 -20.68 19.05 -37.40
N THR A 240 -21.10 17.79 -37.28
CA THR A 240 -22.49 17.34 -37.25
C THR A 240 -22.70 16.51 -35.99
N ILE A 241 -23.82 16.71 -35.28
CA ILE A 241 -24.14 16.00 -34.04
C ILE A 241 -25.49 15.32 -34.19
N GLU A 242 -25.53 14.01 -33.98
CA GLU A 242 -26.74 13.19 -34.04
C GLU A 242 -27.00 12.51 -32.69
N ASP A 243 -28.25 12.61 -32.23
CA ASP A 243 -28.72 11.93 -31.04
C ASP A 243 -29.21 10.53 -31.41
N LYS A 244 -28.57 9.49 -30.88
CA LYS A 244 -28.60 8.12 -31.46
C LYS A 244 -29.81 7.31 -31.02
N ALA A 245 -30.98 7.93 -30.85
CA ALA A 245 -32.22 7.22 -30.56
C ALA A 245 -32.77 6.44 -31.78
N SER A 246 -32.34 6.74 -33.01
CA SER A 246 -32.93 6.12 -34.22
C SER A 246 -32.07 6.07 -35.51
N SER A 247 -30.78 6.42 -35.47
CA SER A 247 -29.92 6.40 -36.69
C SER A 247 -29.19 5.06 -36.92
N GLN A 248 -28.95 4.73 -38.19
CA GLN A 248 -28.24 3.51 -38.62
C GLN A 248 -26.79 3.47 -38.08
N PRO A 249 -26.21 2.28 -37.79
CA PRO A 249 -24.84 2.17 -37.32
C PRO A 249 -23.85 2.67 -38.37
N VAL A 250 -23.04 3.67 -38.02
CA VAL A 250 -21.93 4.13 -38.86
C VAL A 250 -20.75 3.19 -38.69
N ASN A 251 -20.28 2.61 -39.80
CA ASN A 251 -19.10 1.76 -39.82
C ASN A 251 -17.83 2.57 -39.48
N GLN A 252 -16.86 1.93 -38.81
CA GLN A 252 -15.58 2.54 -38.43
C GLN A 252 -15.64 3.75 -37.47
N GLN A 253 -16.66 3.87 -36.61
CA GLN A 253 -16.70 4.88 -35.53
C GLN A 253 -15.53 4.72 -34.53
N TRP A 254 -15.03 5.84 -34.01
CA TRP A 254 -14.05 5.89 -32.92
C TRP A 254 -14.74 6.29 -31.60
N VAL A 255 -14.37 5.65 -30.48
CA VAL A 255 -14.94 5.91 -29.16
C VAL A 255 -14.24 7.13 -28.59
N LEU A 256 -15.01 8.10 -28.13
CA LEU A 256 -14.51 9.30 -27.47
C LEU A 256 -15.03 9.37 -26.03
N ASN A 257 -14.12 9.28 -25.08
CA ASN A 257 -14.36 9.52 -23.67
C ASN A 257 -13.09 10.11 -23.02
N ALA A 258 -13.12 10.35 -21.71
CA ALA A 258 -11.99 10.95 -20.98
C ALA A 258 -10.67 10.16 -21.11
N TYR A 259 -10.73 8.86 -21.39
CA TYR A 259 -9.56 7.97 -21.51
C TYR A 259 -9.09 7.77 -22.95
N THR A 260 -9.94 8.01 -23.95
CA THR A 260 -9.58 7.85 -25.38
C THR A 260 -9.31 9.17 -26.10
N VAL A 261 -9.61 10.32 -25.48
CA VAL A 261 -9.46 11.66 -26.09
C VAL A 261 -8.05 11.93 -26.61
N ASN A 262 -7.01 11.41 -25.95
CA ASN A 262 -5.62 11.65 -26.34
C ASN A 262 -5.28 11.08 -27.72
N HIS A 263 -5.95 10.00 -28.16
CA HIS A 263 -5.76 9.43 -29.49
C HIS A 263 -6.11 10.42 -30.62
N LEU A 264 -6.90 11.45 -30.35
CA LEU A 264 -7.22 12.51 -31.32
C LEU A 264 -6.01 13.37 -31.70
N PHE A 265 -5.08 13.58 -30.77
CA PHE A 265 -3.98 14.53 -30.92
C PHE A 265 -2.68 13.86 -31.36
N LYS A 266 -2.25 12.83 -30.63
CA LYS A 266 -1.05 12.04 -30.92
C LYS A 266 -1.13 10.67 -30.27
N HIS A 267 -0.43 9.70 -30.82
CA HIS A 267 -0.25 8.39 -30.20
C HIS A 267 1.15 7.85 -30.53
N TYR A 268 1.53 6.74 -29.90
CA TYR A 268 2.88 6.21 -30.01
C TYR A 268 2.86 4.77 -30.52
N ARG A 269 3.96 4.40 -31.16
CA ARG A 269 4.25 3.04 -31.60
C ARG A 269 5.66 2.65 -31.18
N VAL A 270 5.82 1.43 -30.68
CA VAL A 270 7.13 0.83 -30.43
C VAL A 270 7.61 0.17 -31.72
N GLU A 271 8.79 0.59 -32.20
CA GLU A 271 9.52 0.00 -33.31
C GLU A 271 10.89 -0.50 -32.84
N LYS A 272 11.65 -1.16 -33.74
CA LYS A 272 13.00 -1.67 -33.40
C LYS A 272 13.96 -0.56 -32.95
N GLU A 273 13.74 0.66 -33.42
CA GLU A 273 14.55 1.85 -33.18
C GLU A 273 14.02 2.70 -32.00
N GLY A 274 13.04 2.18 -31.24
CA GLY A 274 12.48 2.83 -30.05
C GLY A 274 11.04 3.30 -30.22
N LEU A 275 10.66 4.37 -29.53
CA LEU A 275 9.30 4.90 -29.55
C LEU A 275 9.14 5.93 -30.67
N VAL A 276 8.17 5.74 -31.54
CA VAL A 276 7.85 6.64 -32.65
C VAL A 276 6.51 7.33 -32.36
N GLU A 277 6.51 8.66 -32.42
CA GLU A 277 5.27 9.43 -32.36
C GLU A 277 4.55 9.38 -33.72
N LEU A 278 3.26 9.09 -33.68
CA LEU A 278 2.38 9.03 -34.83
C LEU A 278 1.36 10.19 -34.81
N PRO A 279 0.96 10.71 -35.98
CA PRO A 279 -0.09 11.71 -36.07
C PRO A 279 -1.38 11.22 -35.41
N GLY A 280 -2.04 12.05 -34.59
CA GLY A 280 -3.34 11.71 -34.01
C GLY A 280 -4.45 11.56 -35.05
N LEU A 281 -5.61 11.06 -34.61
CA LEU A 281 -6.76 10.82 -35.50
C LEU A 281 -7.21 12.08 -36.26
N LEU A 282 -7.12 13.27 -35.65
CA LEU A 282 -7.47 14.52 -36.32
C LEU A 282 -6.54 14.84 -37.51
N ALA A 283 -5.25 14.55 -37.38
CA ALA A 283 -4.29 14.71 -38.46
C ALA A 283 -4.43 13.59 -39.51
N ALA A 284 -4.69 12.35 -39.09
CA ALA A 284 -4.91 11.21 -39.98
C ALA A 284 -6.15 11.38 -40.88
N TYR A 285 -7.16 12.14 -40.41
CA TYR A 285 -8.37 12.48 -41.15
C TYR A 285 -8.33 13.88 -41.78
N LYS A 286 -7.14 14.46 -42.00
CA LYS A 286 -6.98 15.75 -42.68
C LYS A 286 -7.79 15.83 -43.98
N ASN A 287 -8.60 16.88 -44.12
CA ASN A 287 -9.55 17.09 -45.23
C ASN A 287 -10.66 16.02 -45.37
N LYS A 288 -10.89 15.19 -44.36
CA LYS A 288 -11.93 14.14 -44.32
C LYS A 288 -12.86 14.33 -43.11
N THR A 289 -13.91 13.50 -43.04
CA THR A 289 -14.82 13.46 -41.90
C THR A 289 -14.42 12.35 -40.93
N LEU A 290 -14.17 12.69 -39.67
CA LEU A 290 -13.87 11.76 -38.58
C LEU A 290 -15.15 11.36 -37.82
N PRO A 291 -15.58 10.09 -37.88
CA PRO A 291 -16.75 9.63 -37.14
C PRO A 291 -16.41 9.29 -35.68
N LEU A 292 -17.06 9.96 -34.74
CA LEU A 292 -16.87 9.85 -33.29
C LEU A 292 -18.16 9.37 -32.62
N HIS A 293 -18.02 8.47 -31.65
CA HIS A 293 -19.07 8.04 -30.74
C HIS A 293 -18.68 8.42 -29.33
N VAL A 294 -19.36 9.40 -28.76
CA VAL A 294 -19.09 9.96 -27.45
C VAL A 294 -19.82 9.15 -26.40
N THR A 295 -19.06 8.54 -25.49
CA THR A 295 -19.62 7.64 -24.46
C THR A 295 -19.52 8.18 -23.04
N ASP A 296 -18.89 9.34 -22.88
CA ASP A 296 -18.72 10.06 -21.62
C ASP A 296 -18.75 11.57 -21.87
N THR A 297 -19.19 12.35 -20.88
CA THR A 297 -19.25 13.81 -21.00
C THR A 297 -17.84 14.39 -20.92
N LEU A 298 -17.41 15.09 -21.97
CA LEU A 298 -16.19 15.89 -21.98
C LEU A 298 -16.48 17.33 -21.55
N ASN A 299 -15.54 17.97 -20.87
CA ASN A 299 -15.67 19.38 -20.48
C ASN A 299 -15.55 20.33 -21.68
N LYS A 300 -15.89 21.61 -21.47
CA LYS A 300 -15.91 22.62 -22.54
C LYS A 300 -14.52 22.85 -23.13
N GLU A 301 -13.50 22.82 -22.28
CA GLU A 301 -12.09 23.03 -22.64
C GLU A 301 -11.58 21.90 -23.55
N GLN A 302 -11.93 20.64 -23.25
CA GLN A 302 -11.61 19.47 -24.07
C GLN A 302 -12.27 19.57 -25.44
N TRP A 303 -13.56 19.91 -25.50
CA TRP A 303 -14.24 20.14 -26.77
C TRP A 303 -13.60 21.27 -27.59
N ALA A 304 -13.27 22.39 -26.94
CA ALA A 304 -12.60 23.50 -27.60
C ALA A 304 -11.24 23.09 -28.19
N ARG A 305 -10.45 22.29 -27.46
CA ARG A 305 -9.18 21.75 -27.96
C ARG A 305 -9.37 20.86 -29.19
N ILE A 306 -10.36 19.96 -29.15
CA ILE A 306 -10.70 19.07 -30.27
C ILE A 306 -11.10 19.90 -31.50
N ILE A 307 -11.96 20.90 -31.34
CA ILE A 307 -12.44 21.75 -32.43
C ILE A 307 -11.31 22.62 -33.00
N MET A 308 -10.48 23.23 -32.15
CA MET A 308 -9.33 24.00 -32.60
C MET A 308 -8.38 23.12 -33.44
N GLU A 309 -8.02 21.94 -32.93
CA GLU A 309 -7.06 21.07 -33.62
C GLU A 309 -7.67 20.46 -34.89
N ALA A 310 -8.96 20.11 -34.89
CA ALA A 310 -9.69 19.70 -36.09
C ALA A 310 -9.67 20.81 -37.16
N GLY A 311 -9.85 22.07 -36.75
CA GLY A 311 -9.78 23.24 -37.64
C GLY A 311 -8.40 23.42 -38.28
N LYS A 312 -7.31 23.29 -37.50
CA LYS A 312 -5.93 23.34 -38.02
C LYS A 312 -5.68 22.27 -39.09
N GLN A 313 -6.25 21.08 -38.91
CA GLN A 313 -6.13 19.97 -39.87
C GLN A 313 -7.21 19.99 -40.97
N ASN A 314 -8.13 20.96 -40.95
CA ASN A 314 -9.31 21.02 -41.82
C ASN A 314 -10.11 19.69 -41.83
N THR A 315 -10.26 19.09 -40.66
CA THR A 315 -10.95 17.82 -40.43
C THR A 315 -12.39 18.11 -39.98
N SER A 316 -13.38 17.51 -40.63
CA SER A 316 -14.79 17.62 -40.23
C SER A 316 -15.14 16.53 -39.21
N LEU A 317 -15.99 16.80 -38.22
CA LEU A 317 -16.36 15.81 -37.20
C LEU A 317 -17.81 15.35 -37.39
N TYR A 318 -18.05 14.05 -37.32
CA TYR A 318 -19.40 13.48 -37.25
C TYR A 318 -19.56 12.81 -35.89
N ILE A 319 -20.41 13.38 -35.04
CA ILE A 319 -20.49 13.06 -33.62
C ILE A 319 -21.84 12.38 -33.34
N THR A 320 -21.78 11.23 -32.69
CA THR A 320 -22.95 10.55 -32.13
C THR A 320 -22.76 10.39 -30.62
N CYS A 321 -23.83 10.46 -29.84
CA CYS A 321 -23.75 10.41 -28.38
C CYS A 321 -24.52 9.22 -27.80
N SER A 322 -24.04 8.69 -26.68
CA SER A 322 -24.78 7.74 -25.84
C SER A 322 -25.89 8.44 -25.05
N PRO A 323 -26.92 7.69 -24.58
CA PRO A 323 -27.86 8.21 -23.59
C PRO A 323 -27.08 8.77 -22.39
N ASP A 324 -27.44 9.98 -21.93
CA ASP A 324 -26.82 10.69 -20.80
C ASP A 324 -25.53 11.48 -21.08
N VAL A 325 -25.00 11.46 -22.30
CA VAL A 325 -23.87 12.34 -22.68
C VAL A 325 -24.36 13.75 -22.97
N THR A 326 -23.71 14.74 -22.35
CA THR A 326 -23.99 16.16 -22.58
C THR A 326 -22.95 16.80 -23.49
N ILE A 327 -23.41 17.67 -24.40
CA ILE A 327 -22.57 18.45 -25.32
C ILE A 327 -22.70 19.94 -24.96
N PRO A 328 -21.63 20.75 -25.05
CA PRO A 328 -21.71 22.19 -24.81
C PRO A 328 -22.81 22.87 -25.65
N ALA A 329 -23.64 23.70 -25.01
CA ALA A 329 -24.76 24.39 -25.67
C ALA A 329 -24.31 25.32 -26.82
N GLU A 330 -23.05 25.78 -26.77
CA GLU A 330 -22.41 26.60 -27.79
C GLU A 330 -22.18 25.82 -29.11
N MET A 331 -22.09 24.48 -29.05
CA MET A 331 -21.98 23.64 -30.22
C MET A 331 -23.37 23.45 -30.86
N LYS A 332 -23.64 24.20 -31.94
CA LYS A 332 -24.92 24.11 -32.66
C LYS A 332 -25.15 22.71 -33.25
N THR A 333 -26.27 22.07 -32.91
CA THR A 333 -26.79 20.87 -33.57
C THR A 333 -27.28 21.23 -34.99
N SER A 334 -26.37 21.22 -35.96
CA SER A 334 -26.78 21.28 -37.37
C SER A 334 -27.15 19.86 -37.81
N GLN A 335 -28.44 19.62 -38.03
CA GLN A 335 -28.94 18.40 -38.68
C GLN A 335 -28.70 18.53 -40.18
N THR A 336 -27.49 18.21 -40.64
CA THR A 336 -27.25 18.03 -42.07
C THR A 336 -26.90 16.56 -42.29
N PRO A 337 -27.74 15.76 -42.96
CA PRO A 337 -27.52 14.33 -43.10
C PRO A 337 -26.27 14.09 -43.95
N VAL A 338 -25.20 13.61 -43.33
CA VAL A 338 -24.03 13.11 -44.03
C VAL A 338 -24.38 11.69 -44.51
N LYS A 339 -24.56 11.52 -45.82
CA LYS A 339 -24.77 10.19 -46.41
C LYS A 339 -23.47 9.42 -46.40
N PHE A 340 -23.34 8.46 -45.49
CA PHE A 340 -22.34 7.41 -45.57
C PHE A 340 -22.78 6.38 -46.61
N SER A 341 -21.87 5.95 -47.48
CA SER A 341 -22.09 4.82 -48.38
C SER A 341 -22.16 3.54 -47.55
N VAL A 342 -23.32 2.90 -47.56
CA VAL A 342 -23.62 1.67 -46.83
C VAL A 342 -23.22 0.48 -47.69
N ASP A 343 -22.22 -0.29 -47.25
CA ASP A 343 -22.17 -1.71 -47.58
C ASP A 343 -23.09 -2.42 -46.59
N GLU A 344 -24.24 -2.90 -47.09
CA GLU A 344 -25.24 -3.64 -46.31
C GLU A 344 -24.71 -5.03 -45.94
N GLU A 345 -23.80 -5.10 -44.97
CA GLU A 345 -23.69 -6.28 -44.13
C GLU A 345 -24.51 -6.03 -42.85
N LYS A 346 -25.51 -6.88 -42.60
CA LYS A 346 -26.21 -6.93 -41.31
C LYS A 346 -25.16 -6.86 -40.19
N PRO A 347 -25.26 -5.96 -39.20
CA PRO A 347 -24.25 -5.87 -38.15
C PRO A 347 -24.21 -7.22 -37.44
N ALA A 348 -23.14 -7.97 -37.71
CA ALA A 348 -22.98 -9.35 -37.26
C ALA A 348 -22.66 -9.42 -35.76
N CYS A 349 -22.43 -8.29 -35.10
CA CYS A 349 -21.73 -8.24 -33.82
C CYS A 349 -22.55 -8.78 -32.65
N MET A 350 -22.04 -9.87 -32.10
CA MET A 350 -22.52 -10.56 -30.90
C MET A 350 -21.70 -10.22 -29.63
N SER A 351 -20.80 -9.22 -29.66
CA SER A 351 -20.12 -8.76 -28.44
C SER A 351 -21.15 -8.23 -27.46
N ALA A 352 -21.27 -8.87 -26.30
CA ALA A 352 -22.39 -8.66 -25.40
C ALA A 352 -21.95 -8.65 -23.94
N VAL A 353 -22.84 -8.13 -23.11
CA VAL A 353 -22.70 -8.15 -21.67
C VAL A 353 -23.84 -8.96 -21.09
N LEU A 354 -23.50 -9.93 -20.24
CA LEU A 354 -24.44 -10.75 -19.50
C LEU A 354 -24.32 -10.38 -18.02
N VAL A 355 -25.33 -9.67 -17.53
CA VAL A 355 -25.50 -9.35 -16.11
C VAL A 355 -26.22 -10.52 -15.46
N THR A 356 -25.70 -11.03 -14.34
CA THR A 356 -26.30 -12.20 -13.67
C THR A 356 -26.17 -12.16 -12.14
N ASN A 357 -26.97 -12.97 -11.44
CA ASN A 357 -26.79 -13.21 -10.00
C ASN A 357 -25.79 -14.33 -9.68
N ASP A 358 -25.35 -15.13 -10.66
CA ASP A 358 -24.34 -16.18 -10.47
C ASP A 358 -23.46 -16.33 -11.72
N ILE A 359 -22.27 -15.71 -11.68
CA ILE A 359 -21.31 -15.68 -12.80
C ILE A 359 -20.84 -17.09 -13.18
N HIS A 360 -20.60 -17.96 -12.19
CA HIS A 360 -20.07 -19.30 -12.42
C HIS A 360 -21.12 -20.21 -13.06
N PHE A 361 -22.37 -20.08 -12.65
CA PHE A 361 -23.46 -20.82 -13.29
C PHE A 361 -23.75 -20.32 -14.70
N ALA A 362 -23.74 -18.99 -14.91
CA ALA A 362 -23.88 -18.40 -16.24
C ALA A 362 -22.84 -18.92 -17.23
N GLU A 363 -21.58 -18.98 -16.81
CA GLU A 363 -20.49 -19.57 -17.60
C GLU A 363 -20.78 -21.04 -17.94
N LYS A 364 -21.22 -21.86 -16.97
CA LYS A 364 -21.53 -23.29 -17.20
C LYS A 364 -22.69 -23.49 -18.19
N GLN A 365 -23.62 -22.53 -18.27
CA GLN A 365 -24.73 -22.58 -19.23
C GLN A 365 -24.36 -22.09 -20.63
N LEU A 366 -23.13 -21.59 -20.85
CA LEU A 366 -22.70 -21.16 -22.18
C LEU A 366 -22.55 -22.35 -23.12
N ASP A 367 -23.23 -22.28 -24.26
CA ASP A 367 -23.10 -23.23 -25.37
C ASP A 367 -21.99 -22.82 -26.37
N TRP A 368 -20.94 -22.17 -25.87
CA TRP A 368 -19.81 -21.77 -26.70
C TRP A 368 -18.83 -22.94 -26.82
N LYS A 369 -18.39 -23.23 -28.04
CA LYS A 369 -17.38 -24.27 -28.28
C LYS A 369 -16.00 -23.73 -27.90
N ASP A 370 -15.45 -24.27 -26.81
CA ASP A 370 -14.09 -24.02 -26.32
C ASP A 370 -13.73 -22.52 -26.15
N PRO A 371 -14.50 -21.75 -25.37
CA PRO A 371 -14.19 -20.36 -25.12
C PRO A 371 -12.95 -20.23 -24.23
N LEU A 372 -12.10 -19.26 -24.53
CA LEU A 372 -11.10 -18.77 -23.59
C LEU A 372 -11.78 -17.98 -22.47
N VAL A 373 -11.67 -18.46 -21.25
CA VAL A 373 -12.15 -17.74 -20.07
C VAL A 373 -11.01 -16.95 -19.45
N ILE A 374 -11.14 -15.62 -19.47
CA ILE A 374 -10.22 -14.68 -18.84
C ILE A 374 -10.89 -14.15 -17.56
N PRO A 375 -10.42 -14.51 -16.36
CA PRO A 375 -10.92 -13.91 -15.13
C PRO A 375 -10.52 -12.44 -15.05
N VAL A 376 -11.46 -11.57 -14.67
CA VAL A 376 -11.24 -10.12 -14.52
C VAL A 376 -11.78 -9.62 -13.18
N ASP A 377 -11.10 -8.64 -12.62
CA ASP A 377 -11.43 -7.99 -11.36
C ASP A 377 -11.22 -6.46 -11.42
N GLU A 378 -11.53 -5.77 -10.33
CA GLU A 378 -11.40 -4.31 -10.23
C GLU A 378 -9.93 -3.82 -10.28
N HIS A 379 -8.95 -4.71 -10.16
CA HIS A 379 -7.52 -4.40 -10.29
C HIS A 379 -6.96 -4.77 -11.66
N THR A 380 -7.73 -5.46 -12.49
CA THR A 380 -7.36 -5.76 -13.87
C THR A 380 -7.19 -4.45 -14.64
N THR A 381 -6.11 -4.35 -15.42
CA THR A 381 -5.75 -3.13 -16.13
C THR A 381 -5.86 -3.28 -17.64
N TYR A 382 -5.77 -2.16 -18.36
CA TYR A 382 -5.69 -2.16 -19.82
C TYR A 382 -4.49 -2.97 -20.33
N ALA A 383 -3.38 -2.90 -19.59
CA ALA A 383 -2.14 -3.62 -19.91
C ALA A 383 -2.32 -5.14 -19.88
N ASP A 384 -3.14 -5.66 -18.96
CA ASP A 384 -3.39 -7.11 -18.85
C ASP A 384 -4.22 -7.66 -20.01
N LEU A 385 -5.11 -6.84 -20.58
CA LEU A 385 -6.08 -7.29 -21.59
C LEU A 385 -5.70 -6.92 -23.01
N ILE A 386 -5.13 -5.74 -23.24
CA ILE A 386 -4.91 -5.20 -24.60
C ILE A 386 -3.43 -5.12 -24.93
N GLU A 387 -2.68 -4.22 -24.29
CA GLU A 387 -1.24 -4.06 -24.52
C GLU A 387 -0.52 -3.26 -23.44
N ASN A 388 0.76 -3.54 -23.30
CA ASN A 388 1.68 -2.81 -22.43
C ASN A 388 2.89 -2.31 -23.23
N MET A 389 3.25 -1.04 -23.02
CA MET A 389 4.50 -0.46 -23.51
C MET A 389 5.43 -0.24 -22.31
N ALA A 390 6.41 -1.12 -22.15
CA ALA A 390 7.39 -1.01 -21.07
C ALA A 390 8.66 -0.30 -21.54
N ILE A 391 9.20 0.53 -20.64
CA ILE A 391 10.44 1.28 -20.85
C ILE A 391 11.52 0.70 -19.93
N SER A 392 12.68 0.41 -20.48
CA SER A 392 13.86 -0.05 -19.72
C SER A 392 15.11 0.73 -20.10
N ASP A 393 16.07 0.79 -19.17
CA ASP A 393 17.36 1.43 -19.42
C ASP A 393 18.23 0.56 -20.33
N GLY A 394 18.66 1.13 -21.45
CA GLY A 394 19.66 0.56 -22.35
C GLY A 394 21.08 1.02 -22.01
N THR A 395 22.06 0.62 -22.82
CA THR A 395 23.45 1.08 -22.70
C THR A 395 23.60 2.52 -23.17
N ASN A 396 24.43 3.32 -22.48
CA ASN A 396 24.76 4.71 -22.83
C ASN A 396 23.54 5.65 -22.91
N GLY A 397 22.66 5.63 -21.91
CA GLY A 397 21.55 6.59 -21.80
C GLY A 397 20.33 6.34 -22.71
N LYS A 398 20.46 5.42 -23.68
CA LYS A 398 19.38 5.00 -24.57
C LYS A 398 18.26 4.29 -23.82
N LYS A 399 17.02 4.50 -24.25
CA LYS A 399 15.86 3.76 -23.75
C LYS A 399 15.51 2.61 -24.68
N ARG A 400 15.22 1.45 -24.08
CA ARG A 400 14.67 0.30 -24.78
C ARG A 400 13.18 0.21 -24.49
N PHE A 401 12.39 0.27 -25.55
CA PHE A 401 10.96 0.11 -25.51
C PHE A 401 10.60 -1.31 -25.89
N THR A 402 9.73 -1.93 -25.12
CA THR A 402 9.19 -3.25 -25.44
C THR A 402 7.69 -3.15 -25.46
N HIS A 403 7.11 -3.61 -26.56
CA HIS A 403 5.67 -3.81 -26.68
C HIS A 403 5.33 -5.24 -26.30
N GLN A 404 4.38 -5.38 -25.39
CA GLN A 404 3.83 -6.66 -24.96
C GLN A 404 2.34 -6.65 -25.24
N VAL A 405 1.85 -7.75 -25.81
CA VAL A 405 0.44 -7.93 -26.15
C VAL A 405 -0.28 -8.54 -24.95
N GLY A 406 -1.47 -8.02 -24.63
CA GLY A 406 -2.29 -8.49 -23.51
C GLY A 406 -3.22 -9.64 -23.89
N ALA A 407 -3.96 -10.16 -22.91
CA ALA A 407 -4.68 -11.44 -23.00
C ALA A 407 -5.78 -11.51 -24.08
N ILE A 408 -6.53 -10.44 -24.32
CA ILE A 408 -7.53 -10.42 -25.40
C ILE A 408 -6.84 -10.38 -26.76
N ALA A 409 -5.82 -9.54 -26.87
CA ALA A 409 -5.11 -9.32 -28.12
C ALA A 409 -4.29 -10.54 -28.57
N SER A 410 -3.60 -11.21 -27.64
CA SER A 410 -2.84 -12.46 -27.87
C SER A 410 -3.73 -13.63 -28.32
N HIS A 411 -5.04 -13.53 -28.11
CA HIS A 411 -6.01 -14.61 -28.32
C HIS A 411 -7.24 -14.19 -29.14
N ALA A 412 -7.09 -13.18 -29.99
CA ALA A 412 -8.18 -12.63 -30.78
C ALA A 412 -8.80 -13.60 -31.80
N ASP A 413 -8.15 -14.75 -32.02
CA ASP A 413 -8.57 -15.81 -32.92
C ASP A 413 -9.64 -16.76 -32.33
N ARG A 414 -9.90 -16.73 -31.02
CA ARG A 414 -10.86 -17.62 -30.32
C ARG A 414 -11.99 -16.87 -29.62
N PRO A 415 -13.13 -17.54 -29.30
CA PRO A 415 -14.15 -16.97 -28.42
C PRO A 415 -13.57 -16.67 -27.04
N ILE A 416 -13.83 -15.48 -26.50
CA ILE A 416 -13.32 -14.98 -25.24
C ILE A 416 -14.50 -14.66 -24.31
N VAL A 417 -14.42 -15.12 -23.08
CA VAL A 417 -15.33 -14.79 -21.99
C VAL A 417 -14.54 -14.07 -20.92
N LEU A 418 -14.82 -12.78 -20.74
CA LEU A 418 -14.36 -12.03 -19.57
C LEU A 418 -15.28 -12.37 -18.41
N LYS A 419 -14.71 -12.84 -17.30
CA LYS A 419 -15.48 -13.36 -16.17
C LYS A 419 -15.16 -12.57 -14.90
N GLY A 420 -16.10 -11.75 -14.42
CA GLY A 420 -15.96 -11.01 -13.17
C GLY A 420 -16.41 -9.55 -13.26
N ARG A 421 -15.74 -8.65 -12.53
CA ARG A 421 -16.06 -7.20 -12.49
C ARG A 421 -14.90 -6.41 -13.06
N LEU A 422 -15.20 -5.36 -13.80
CA LEU A 422 -14.20 -4.42 -14.32
C LEU A 422 -14.21 -3.17 -13.45
N SER A 423 -13.06 -2.51 -13.29
CA SER A 423 -13.05 -1.15 -12.74
C SER A 423 -13.78 -0.20 -13.69
N PRO A 424 -14.40 0.89 -13.19
CA PRO A 424 -15.00 1.90 -14.05
C PRO A 424 -14.03 2.47 -15.08
N VAL A 425 -12.75 2.63 -14.70
CA VAL A 425 -11.68 3.09 -15.59
C VAL A 425 -11.45 2.10 -16.74
N LEU A 426 -11.21 0.82 -16.41
CA LEU A 426 -10.96 -0.19 -17.43
C LEU A 426 -12.15 -0.36 -18.38
N ALA A 427 -13.37 -0.36 -17.83
CA ALA A 427 -14.59 -0.43 -18.62
C ALA A 427 -14.64 0.67 -19.70
N ARG A 428 -14.26 1.91 -19.36
CA ARG A 428 -14.18 3.01 -20.35
C ARG A 428 -13.06 2.86 -21.36
N GLN A 429 -11.92 2.28 -20.96
CA GLN A 429 -10.79 2.06 -21.85
C GLN A 429 -11.05 0.98 -22.90
N ILE A 430 -11.86 -0.03 -22.59
CA ILE A 430 -12.15 -1.16 -23.51
C ILE A 430 -13.56 -1.12 -24.12
N GLU A 431 -14.31 -0.03 -23.93
CA GLU A 431 -15.69 0.13 -24.42
C GLU A 431 -15.81 -0.08 -25.95
N SER A 432 -14.77 0.29 -26.70
CA SER A 432 -14.66 0.06 -28.14
C SER A 432 -14.77 -1.41 -28.57
N LEU A 433 -14.47 -2.38 -27.69
CA LEU A 433 -14.60 -3.80 -27.97
C LEU A 433 -16.06 -4.27 -28.09
N PHE A 434 -16.99 -3.56 -27.45
CA PHE A 434 -18.40 -3.94 -27.33
C PHE A 434 -19.31 -3.20 -28.33
N LEU A 435 -18.72 -2.43 -29.26
CA LEU A 435 -19.44 -1.80 -30.37
C LEU A 435 -19.79 -2.81 -31.48
N PRO A 436 -20.80 -2.52 -32.33
CA PRO A 436 -21.13 -3.35 -33.49
C PRO A 436 -19.99 -3.55 -34.50
N ASP A 437 -19.08 -2.58 -34.65
CA ASP A 437 -17.82 -2.73 -35.42
C ASP A 437 -16.64 -2.56 -34.45
N GLY A 438 -16.64 -3.40 -33.41
CA GLY A 438 -15.72 -3.29 -32.29
C GLY A 438 -14.26 -3.37 -32.73
N TYR A 439 -13.41 -2.64 -32.03
CA TYR A 439 -11.98 -2.57 -32.33
C TYR A 439 -11.16 -2.36 -31.05
N MET A 440 -9.88 -2.67 -31.16
CA MET A 440 -8.85 -2.31 -30.19
C MET A 440 -7.75 -1.52 -30.90
N ILE A 441 -6.98 -0.77 -30.13
CA ILE A 441 -5.77 -0.12 -30.63
C ILE A 441 -4.60 -0.98 -30.13
N LEU A 442 -3.76 -1.44 -31.05
CA LEU A 442 -2.58 -2.24 -30.76
C LEU A 442 -1.38 -1.63 -31.48
N ASN A 443 -0.39 -1.20 -30.71
CA ASN A 443 0.83 -0.54 -31.14
C ASN A 443 0.58 0.63 -32.11
N GLY A 444 -0.45 1.43 -31.79
CA GLY A 444 -0.91 2.55 -32.60
C GLY A 444 -1.80 2.18 -33.80
N GLU A 445 -2.11 0.90 -34.02
CA GLU A 445 -2.94 0.44 -35.14
C GLU A 445 -4.35 0.05 -34.70
N ARG A 446 -5.34 0.37 -35.53
CA ARG A 446 -6.72 -0.06 -35.32
C ARG A 446 -6.86 -1.52 -35.76
N ILE A 447 -7.04 -2.42 -34.79
CA ILE A 447 -7.26 -3.84 -35.03
C ILE A 447 -8.71 -4.17 -34.74
N LYS A 448 -9.35 -4.94 -35.63
CA LYS A 448 -10.74 -5.39 -35.42
C LYS A 448 -10.81 -6.25 -34.16
N ALA A 449 -11.82 -6.01 -33.33
CA ALA A 449 -12.09 -6.87 -32.19
C ALA A 449 -12.46 -8.29 -32.66
N PRO A 450 -12.34 -9.31 -31.79
CA PRO A 450 -12.68 -10.69 -32.14
C PRO A 450 -14.15 -10.77 -32.60
N LYS A 451 -14.38 -10.99 -33.91
CA LYS A 451 -15.73 -11.02 -34.49
C LYS A 451 -16.55 -12.14 -33.82
N ASN A 452 -17.64 -11.77 -33.12
CA ASN A 452 -18.65 -12.64 -32.50
C ASN A 452 -18.13 -13.55 -31.38
N ARG A 453 -17.11 -13.07 -30.67
CA ARG A 453 -16.26 -13.89 -29.83
C ARG A 453 -15.81 -13.16 -28.56
N LEU A 454 -16.60 -12.21 -28.05
CA LEU A 454 -16.32 -11.55 -26.78
C LEU A 454 -17.61 -11.41 -25.94
N LEU A 455 -17.60 -11.99 -24.74
CA LEU A 455 -18.70 -11.90 -23.78
C LEU A 455 -18.15 -11.45 -22.44
N LEU A 456 -18.74 -10.42 -21.82
CA LEU A 456 -18.53 -10.15 -20.41
C LEU A 456 -19.64 -10.79 -19.59
N ILE A 457 -19.31 -11.72 -18.69
CA ILE A 457 -20.22 -12.20 -17.65
C ILE A 457 -19.88 -11.49 -16.35
N THR A 458 -20.84 -10.73 -15.84
CA THR A 458 -20.65 -9.90 -14.65
C THR A 458 -21.88 -9.92 -13.75
N ASP A 459 -21.68 -9.62 -12.48
CA ASP A 459 -22.75 -9.33 -11.52
C ASP A 459 -22.93 -7.82 -11.29
N ASP A 460 -22.17 -6.99 -12.01
CA ASP A 460 -22.35 -5.54 -12.09
C ASP A 460 -23.48 -5.19 -13.07
N VAL A 461 -24.40 -4.33 -12.63
CA VAL A 461 -25.57 -3.91 -13.40
C VAL A 461 -25.26 -2.83 -14.43
N ASN A 462 -24.17 -2.08 -14.27
CA ASN A 462 -23.84 -0.94 -15.14
C ASN A 462 -22.40 -0.97 -15.72
N PRO A 463 -21.96 -2.07 -16.36
CA PRO A 463 -20.59 -2.18 -16.83
C PRO A 463 -20.26 -1.27 -18.04
N PHE A 464 -21.25 -0.98 -18.91
CA PHE A 464 -21.08 -0.07 -20.06
C PHE A 464 -22.41 0.63 -20.40
N PRO A 465 -22.45 1.94 -20.68
CA PRO A 465 -23.67 2.60 -21.15
C PRO A 465 -24.10 2.21 -22.57
N THR A 466 -23.15 1.78 -23.41
CA THR A 466 -23.38 1.57 -24.86
C THR A 466 -23.47 0.12 -25.28
N ALA A 467 -23.06 -0.81 -24.43
CA ALA A 467 -23.00 -2.22 -24.78
C ALA A 467 -24.40 -2.85 -24.75
N ARG A 468 -24.61 -3.85 -25.61
CA ARG A 468 -25.81 -4.68 -25.55
C ARG A 468 -25.74 -5.57 -24.30
N ALA A 469 -26.52 -5.22 -23.28
CA ALA A 469 -26.64 -5.97 -22.04
C ALA A 469 -27.88 -6.90 -22.05
N SER A 470 -27.74 -8.05 -21.38
CA SER A 470 -28.82 -8.97 -21.05
C SER A 470 -28.78 -9.26 -19.55
N ASP A 471 -29.93 -9.32 -18.89
CA ASP A 471 -30.02 -9.66 -17.46
C ASP A 471 -30.58 -11.10 -17.35
N LEU A 472 -29.81 -11.98 -16.72
CA LEU A 472 -30.14 -13.38 -16.52
C LEU A 472 -30.03 -13.79 -15.06
N ARG A 473 -31.13 -14.24 -14.47
CA ARG A 473 -31.21 -14.62 -13.06
C ARG A 473 -31.54 -16.10 -12.90
N TYR A 474 -30.86 -16.76 -11.96
CA TYR A 474 -31.02 -18.18 -11.67
C TYR A 474 -31.57 -18.44 -10.27
N THR A 475 -32.23 -19.59 -10.11
CA THR A 475 -32.76 -20.09 -8.83
C THR A 475 -31.92 -21.25 -8.30
N GLU A 476 -32.04 -21.53 -7.00
CA GLU A 476 -31.31 -22.63 -6.36
C GLU A 476 -31.72 -24.00 -6.93
N GLU A 477 -33.00 -24.18 -7.31
CA GLU A 477 -33.49 -25.41 -7.94
C GLU A 477 -32.76 -25.73 -9.26
N ALA A 478 -32.46 -24.70 -10.06
CA ALA A 478 -31.69 -24.86 -11.29
C ALA A 478 -30.26 -25.35 -11.00
N TYR A 479 -29.66 -24.88 -9.91
CA TYR A 479 -28.34 -25.34 -9.47
C TYR A 479 -28.37 -26.83 -9.10
N TRP A 480 -29.35 -27.25 -8.30
CA TRP A 480 -29.48 -28.65 -7.89
C TRP A 480 -29.70 -29.59 -9.07
N GLN A 481 -30.55 -29.20 -10.04
CA GLN A 481 -30.75 -29.98 -11.26
C GLN A 481 -29.45 -30.16 -12.05
N ALA A 482 -28.66 -29.09 -12.20
CA ALA A 482 -27.38 -29.16 -12.90
C ALA A 482 -26.33 -29.99 -12.14
N LEU A 483 -26.27 -29.87 -10.81
CA LEU A 483 -25.29 -30.60 -9.98
C LEU A 483 -25.60 -32.08 -9.86
N LYS A 484 -26.88 -32.48 -9.92
CA LYS A 484 -27.31 -33.89 -9.85
C LYS A 484 -26.75 -34.74 -10.99
N LYS A 485 -26.42 -34.12 -12.14
CA LYS A 485 -25.74 -34.79 -13.26
C LYS A 485 -24.33 -35.26 -12.89
N ASP A 486 -23.61 -34.47 -12.10
CA ASP A 486 -22.19 -34.70 -11.77
C ASP A 486 -22.01 -35.41 -10.41
N TYR A 487 -22.97 -35.25 -9.50
CA TYR A 487 -22.94 -35.74 -8.10
C TYR A 487 -24.30 -36.29 -7.63
N PRO A 488 -24.83 -37.36 -8.26
CA PRO A 488 -26.21 -37.82 -8.04
C PRO A 488 -26.48 -38.24 -6.58
N ASP A 489 -25.53 -38.94 -5.94
CA ASP A 489 -25.70 -39.47 -4.57
C ASP A 489 -25.45 -38.38 -3.52
N GLU A 490 -24.45 -37.53 -3.74
CA GLU A 490 -24.08 -36.47 -2.81
C GLU A 490 -25.12 -35.35 -2.78
N VAL A 491 -25.78 -35.04 -3.90
CA VAL A 491 -26.83 -34.01 -3.94
C VAL A 491 -28.00 -34.35 -3.03
N GLU A 492 -28.50 -35.58 -3.08
CA GLU A 492 -29.61 -36.05 -2.23
C GLU A 492 -29.27 -35.95 -0.74
N ARG A 493 -27.99 -36.15 -0.41
CA ARG A 493 -27.46 -36.02 0.96
C ARG A 493 -27.28 -34.57 1.41
N LEU A 494 -26.91 -33.65 0.51
CA LEU A 494 -26.57 -32.27 0.84
C LEU A 494 -27.80 -31.36 0.93
N ILE A 495 -28.83 -31.56 0.08
CA ILE A 495 -30.07 -30.77 0.08
C ILE A 495 -30.69 -30.61 1.48
N PRO A 496 -30.95 -31.69 2.26
CA PRO A 496 -31.57 -31.55 3.58
C PRO A 496 -30.70 -30.78 4.56
N VAL A 497 -29.36 -30.93 4.47
CA VAL A 497 -28.41 -30.20 5.31
C VAL A 497 -28.43 -28.70 5.00
N CYS A 498 -28.40 -28.32 3.72
CA CYS A 498 -28.44 -26.91 3.31
C CYS A 498 -29.77 -26.26 3.70
N ARG A 499 -30.90 -26.91 3.42
CA ARG A 499 -32.24 -26.40 3.78
C ARG A 499 -32.39 -26.18 5.28
N GLU A 500 -31.93 -27.14 6.08
CA GLU A 500 -31.96 -27.01 7.54
C GLU A 500 -31.04 -25.89 8.02
N TYR A 501 -29.83 -25.77 7.45
CA TYR A 501 -28.92 -24.68 7.75
C TYR A 501 -29.55 -23.31 7.46
N TYR A 502 -30.18 -23.11 6.30
CA TYR A 502 -30.85 -21.85 5.97
C TYR A 502 -31.99 -21.55 6.96
N ARG A 503 -32.78 -22.57 7.31
CA ARG A 503 -33.91 -22.43 8.24
C ARG A 503 -33.47 -21.97 9.63
N ILE A 504 -32.42 -22.56 10.18
CA ILE A 504 -31.95 -22.26 11.55
C ILE A 504 -31.06 -21.02 11.62
N SER A 505 -30.38 -20.65 10.54
CA SER A 505 -29.46 -19.51 10.51
C SER A 505 -30.07 -18.23 9.91
N GLY A 506 -31.13 -18.34 9.11
CA GLY A 506 -31.66 -17.24 8.29
C GLY A 506 -30.74 -16.85 7.12
N ALA A 507 -29.74 -17.66 6.78
CA ALA A 507 -28.81 -17.38 5.70
C ALA A 507 -29.48 -17.47 4.31
N LYS A 508 -28.94 -16.71 3.36
CA LYS A 508 -29.32 -16.83 1.94
C LYS A 508 -28.84 -18.17 1.36
N PRO A 509 -29.51 -18.69 0.31
CA PRO A 509 -29.03 -19.85 -0.43
C PRO A 509 -27.58 -19.69 -0.93
N PHE A 510 -26.84 -20.80 -0.95
CA PHE A 510 -25.48 -20.82 -1.50
C PHE A 510 -25.49 -20.67 -3.03
N ALA A 511 -24.44 -20.04 -3.56
CA ALA A 511 -24.22 -19.96 -5.00
C ALA A 511 -23.88 -21.33 -5.60
N TYR A 512 -24.07 -21.49 -6.91
CA TYR A 512 -23.81 -22.74 -7.62
C TYR A 512 -22.41 -23.30 -7.35
N ILE A 513 -21.38 -22.46 -7.41
CA ILE A 513 -19.98 -22.88 -7.23
C ILE A 513 -19.68 -23.31 -5.79
N GLN A 514 -20.35 -22.71 -4.80
CA GLN A 514 -20.21 -23.08 -3.40
C GLN A 514 -20.80 -24.48 -3.16
N LEU A 515 -21.98 -24.75 -3.73
CA LEU A 515 -22.61 -26.07 -3.69
C LEU A 515 -21.75 -27.13 -4.41
N ALA A 516 -21.22 -26.82 -5.59
CA ALA A 516 -20.31 -27.71 -6.32
C ALA A 516 -19.07 -28.07 -5.50
N THR A 517 -18.49 -27.08 -4.82
CA THR A 517 -17.33 -27.27 -3.92
C THR A 517 -17.68 -28.20 -2.76
N MET A 518 -18.83 -27.98 -2.11
CA MET A 518 -19.29 -28.82 -1.01
C MET A 518 -19.49 -30.28 -1.43
N LEU A 519 -20.09 -30.52 -2.60
CA LEU A 519 -20.31 -31.86 -3.14
C LEU A 519 -19.00 -32.57 -3.46
N LYS A 520 -18.06 -31.87 -4.12
CA LYS A 520 -16.72 -32.40 -4.41
C LYS A 520 -15.95 -32.77 -3.13
N PHE A 521 -16.06 -31.95 -2.09
CA PHE A 521 -15.48 -32.25 -0.79
C PHE A 521 -16.16 -33.46 -0.13
N MET A 522 -17.49 -33.56 -0.19
CA MET A 522 -18.23 -34.67 0.41
C MET A 522 -17.93 -36.01 -0.27
N LYS A 523 -17.69 -36.02 -1.59
CA LYS A 523 -17.26 -37.21 -2.33
C LYS A 523 -15.93 -37.78 -1.82
N THR A 524 -15.00 -36.92 -1.41
CA THR A 524 -13.66 -37.31 -0.93
C THR A 524 -13.61 -37.52 0.58
N HIS A 525 -14.49 -36.84 1.33
CA HIS A 525 -14.56 -36.85 2.79
C HIS A 525 -16.01 -37.08 3.27
N PRO A 526 -16.60 -38.26 3.04
CA PRO A 526 -18.05 -38.50 3.18
C PRO A 526 -18.61 -38.37 4.61
N GLU A 527 -17.74 -38.38 5.62
CA GLU A 527 -18.10 -38.23 7.04
C GLU A 527 -17.86 -36.80 7.57
N SER A 528 -17.29 -35.91 6.75
CA SER A 528 -16.95 -34.54 7.16
C SER A 528 -18.01 -33.54 6.73
N ASN A 529 -18.34 -32.61 7.62
CA ASN A 529 -19.30 -31.53 7.33
C ASN A 529 -18.78 -30.58 6.22
N PRO A 530 -19.43 -30.53 5.05
CA PRO A 530 -18.97 -29.77 3.89
C PRO A 530 -19.25 -28.26 4.02
N LEU A 531 -20.25 -27.82 4.80
CA LEU A 531 -20.55 -26.40 5.04
C LEU A 531 -19.35 -25.64 5.58
N LYS A 532 -18.51 -26.31 6.38
CA LYS A 532 -17.30 -25.73 6.97
C LYS A 532 -16.26 -25.33 5.92
N GLN A 533 -16.33 -25.84 4.69
CA GLN A 533 -15.41 -25.45 3.62
C GLN A 533 -15.64 -24.02 3.12
N ILE A 534 -16.88 -23.53 3.22
CA ILE A 534 -17.29 -22.19 2.76
C ILE A 534 -17.36 -21.21 3.93
N LEU A 535 -17.92 -21.63 5.07
CA LEU A 535 -18.26 -20.71 6.17
C LEU A 535 -17.06 -20.22 7.01
N ARG A 536 -15.89 -20.90 6.95
CA ARG A 536 -14.73 -20.63 7.83
C ARG A 536 -14.14 -19.22 7.72
N LEU A 537 -14.31 -18.58 6.57
CA LEU A 537 -13.79 -17.25 6.27
C LEU A 537 -14.85 -16.15 6.49
N GLU A 538 -16.05 -16.50 6.95
CA GLU A 538 -17.07 -15.51 7.26
C GLU A 538 -16.79 -14.82 8.61
N LYS A 539 -17.07 -13.51 8.67
CA LYS A 539 -17.00 -12.73 9.91
C LYS A 539 -17.93 -13.29 10.99
N THR A 540 -19.01 -13.96 10.59
CA THR A 540 -20.02 -14.60 11.46
C THR A 540 -19.73 -16.08 11.74
N TYR A 541 -18.54 -16.59 11.41
CA TYR A 541 -18.26 -18.03 11.50
C TYR A 541 -18.48 -18.63 12.90
N GLN A 542 -18.22 -17.91 13.99
CA GLN A 542 -18.46 -18.44 15.35
C GLN A 542 -19.92 -18.88 15.56
N THR A 543 -20.86 -18.05 15.09
CA THR A 543 -22.29 -18.35 15.12
C THR A 543 -22.64 -19.40 14.06
N ASN A 544 -22.18 -19.20 12.82
CA ASN A 544 -22.49 -20.08 11.68
C ASN A 544 -21.97 -21.51 11.85
N LYS A 545 -20.87 -21.69 12.58
CA LYS A 545 -20.32 -23.00 12.92
C LYS A 545 -21.31 -23.83 13.74
N THR A 546 -22.00 -23.23 14.71
CA THR A 546 -22.98 -23.92 15.57
C THR A 546 -24.16 -24.41 14.73
N PHE A 547 -24.72 -23.53 13.89
CA PHE A 547 -25.78 -23.89 12.96
C PHE A 547 -25.35 -24.97 11.96
N ALA A 548 -24.18 -24.83 11.35
CA ALA A 548 -23.65 -25.82 10.42
C ALA A 548 -23.45 -27.20 11.09
N GLU A 549 -23.03 -27.23 12.36
CA GLU A 549 -22.91 -28.47 13.11
C GLU A 549 -24.26 -29.09 13.48
N MET A 550 -25.25 -28.27 13.85
CA MET A 550 -26.61 -28.73 14.12
C MET A 550 -27.25 -29.35 12.87
N ALA A 551 -27.25 -28.63 11.75
CA ALA A 551 -27.79 -29.11 10.48
C ALA A 551 -27.12 -30.42 10.04
N TRP A 552 -25.80 -30.54 10.16
CA TRP A 552 -25.08 -31.77 9.82
C TRP A 552 -25.44 -32.96 10.73
N ARG A 553 -25.54 -32.75 12.05
CA ARG A 553 -25.86 -33.83 13.00
C ARG A 553 -27.29 -34.34 12.86
N MET A 554 -28.22 -33.50 12.42
CA MET A 554 -29.60 -33.93 12.17
C MET A 554 -29.72 -34.88 10.97
N SER A 555 -28.80 -34.78 10.00
CA SER A 555 -28.79 -35.64 8.81
C SER A 555 -27.80 -36.80 8.90
N PHE A 556 -26.82 -36.76 9.82
CA PHE A 556 -25.78 -37.79 9.95
C PHE A 556 -25.49 -38.16 11.41
N ASP A 557 -25.70 -39.44 11.73
CA ASP A 557 -25.36 -40.00 13.04
C ASP A 557 -23.85 -40.13 13.23
N LYS A 558 -23.36 -39.68 14.38
CA LYS A 558 -21.92 -39.50 14.63
C LYS A 558 -21.26 -40.83 15.00
N LYS A 559 -20.70 -41.57 14.05
CA LYS A 559 -19.69 -42.60 14.37
C LYS A 559 -18.35 -41.92 14.60
N VAL A 560 -17.91 -41.87 15.86
CA VAL A 560 -16.57 -41.40 16.24
C VAL A 560 -15.57 -42.48 15.81
N LYS A 561 -14.83 -42.24 14.73
CA LYS A 561 -13.63 -43.04 14.45
C LYS A 561 -12.60 -42.81 15.55
N SER A 562 -12.04 -43.88 16.07
CA SER A 562 -10.86 -43.84 16.93
C SER A 562 -9.69 -43.32 16.10
N ASP A 563 -9.19 -42.13 16.44
CA ASP A 563 -8.01 -41.56 15.78
C ASP A 563 -6.82 -42.50 15.96
N ALA A 564 -6.19 -42.90 14.85
CA ALA A 564 -4.86 -43.48 14.88
C ALA A 564 -3.87 -42.54 15.61
N MET A 565 -2.85 -43.13 16.21
CA MET A 565 -1.84 -42.48 17.07
C MET A 565 -0.83 -41.61 16.28
N LEU A 566 -1.29 -40.87 15.27
CA LEU A 566 -0.46 -39.98 14.45
C LEU A 566 -0.11 -38.71 15.21
N SER A 567 1.11 -38.20 14.98
CA SER A 567 1.53 -36.91 15.51
C SER A 567 0.73 -35.75 14.88
N VAL A 568 0.69 -34.61 15.56
CA VAL A 568 -0.05 -33.43 15.07
C VAL A 568 0.44 -32.96 13.70
N MET A 569 1.75 -33.04 13.44
CA MET A 569 2.34 -32.59 12.18
C MET A 569 1.98 -33.54 11.04
N GLU A 570 1.96 -34.86 11.28
CA GLU A 570 1.46 -35.84 10.31
C GLU A 570 -0.01 -35.62 9.97
N LYS A 571 -0.86 -35.41 10.99
CA LYS A 571 -2.30 -35.09 10.76
C LYS A 571 -2.48 -33.81 9.94
N ARG A 572 -1.64 -32.79 10.16
CA ARG A 572 -1.66 -31.54 9.36
C ARG A 572 -1.19 -31.77 7.93
N ARG A 573 -0.16 -32.62 7.74
CA ARG A 573 0.39 -33.01 6.44
C ARG A 573 -0.62 -33.76 5.59
N GLU A 574 -1.21 -34.82 6.13
CA GLU A 574 -2.26 -35.59 5.44
C GLU A 574 -3.43 -34.71 5.02
N LYS A 575 -3.87 -33.82 5.91
CA LYS A 575 -4.97 -32.89 5.63
C LYS A 575 -4.63 -31.84 4.56
N LEU A 576 -3.37 -31.39 4.49
CA LEU A 576 -2.93 -30.46 3.46
C LEU A 576 -2.97 -31.14 2.09
N PHE A 577 -2.32 -32.30 1.98
CA PHE A 577 -2.22 -33.01 0.70
C PHE A 577 -3.56 -33.58 0.23
N SER A 578 -4.42 -34.07 1.13
CA SER A 578 -5.77 -34.53 0.74
C SER A 578 -6.63 -33.45 0.09
N HIS A 579 -6.33 -32.16 0.36
CA HIS A 579 -6.98 -31.03 -0.30
C HIS A 579 -6.28 -30.63 -1.60
N LEU A 580 -4.94 -30.65 -1.62
CA LEU A 580 -4.15 -30.33 -2.82
C LEU A 580 -4.30 -31.40 -3.92
N ASP A 581 -4.58 -32.65 -3.57
CA ASP A 581 -4.80 -33.72 -4.56
C ASP A 581 -6.06 -33.48 -5.42
N VAL A 582 -7.02 -32.69 -4.91
CA VAL A 582 -8.32 -32.47 -5.54
C VAL A 582 -8.56 -31.03 -5.95
N SER A 583 -7.67 -30.10 -5.58
CA SER A 583 -7.79 -28.67 -5.86
C SER A 583 -6.42 -28.07 -6.19
N PRO A 584 -6.33 -27.12 -7.14
CA PRO A 584 -5.07 -26.42 -7.42
C PRO A 584 -4.64 -25.51 -6.27
N TYR A 585 -5.48 -25.32 -5.25
CA TYR A 585 -5.13 -24.54 -4.07
C TYR A 585 -5.74 -25.07 -2.78
N VAL A 586 -5.19 -24.59 -1.66
CA VAL A 586 -5.73 -24.78 -0.31
C VAL A 586 -5.54 -23.52 0.53
N PHE A 587 -6.53 -23.19 1.37
CA PHE A 587 -6.40 -22.09 2.34
C PHE A 587 -6.27 -22.63 3.76
N ILE A 588 -5.20 -22.27 4.46
CA ILE A 588 -4.93 -22.66 5.85
C ILE A 588 -5.37 -21.53 6.79
N VAL A 589 -6.45 -21.77 7.54
CA VAL A 589 -6.92 -20.89 8.61
C VAL A 589 -6.46 -21.41 9.97
N GLY A 590 -6.02 -20.51 10.84
CA GLY A 590 -5.82 -20.77 12.26
C GLY A 590 -5.40 -19.51 12.99
N SER A 591 -5.46 -19.49 14.32
CA SER A 591 -5.02 -18.33 15.12
C SER A 591 -3.55 -17.98 14.87
N SER A 592 -3.13 -16.77 15.28
CA SER A 592 -1.72 -16.40 15.21
C SER A 592 -0.86 -17.35 16.06
N GLY A 593 0.34 -17.69 15.57
CA GLY A 593 1.27 -18.54 16.32
C GLY A 593 1.00 -20.05 16.32
N VAL A 594 -0.03 -20.56 15.64
CA VAL A 594 -0.28 -22.02 15.52
C VAL A 594 0.70 -22.74 14.58
N GLY A 595 1.62 -22.01 13.95
CA GLY A 595 2.70 -22.54 13.11
C GLY A 595 2.35 -22.74 11.64
N LYS A 596 1.47 -21.93 11.04
CA LYS A 596 1.08 -22.03 9.61
C LYS A 596 2.30 -21.87 8.68
N THR A 597 2.96 -20.72 8.75
CA THR A 597 4.16 -20.36 7.97
C THR A 597 5.29 -21.37 8.18
N THR A 598 5.61 -21.66 9.44
CA THR A 598 6.68 -22.62 9.80
C THR A 598 6.38 -24.02 9.27
N PHE A 599 5.12 -24.45 9.33
CA PHE A 599 4.72 -25.75 8.79
C PHE A 599 4.96 -25.83 7.28
N ILE A 600 4.55 -24.83 6.50
CA ILE A 600 4.76 -24.81 5.05
C ILE A 600 6.24 -24.81 4.70
N GLN A 601 7.04 -23.98 5.38
CA GLN A 601 8.48 -23.90 5.12
C GLN A 601 9.24 -25.19 5.46
N GLN A 602 8.79 -25.96 6.47
CA GLN A 602 9.51 -27.15 6.95
C GLN A 602 8.96 -28.47 6.41
N GLU A 603 7.64 -28.61 6.31
CA GLU A 603 7.01 -29.90 6.03
C GLU A 603 6.91 -30.22 4.54
N LEU A 604 6.86 -29.21 3.66
CA LEU A 604 6.93 -29.44 2.21
C LEU A 604 8.28 -30.03 1.80
N LYS A 605 9.39 -29.50 2.36
CA LYS A 605 10.73 -30.06 2.14
C LYS A 605 10.84 -31.53 2.55
N LYS A 606 10.25 -31.87 3.70
CA LYS A 606 10.24 -33.26 4.20
C LYS A 606 9.40 -34.18 3.32
N ALA A 607 8.32 -33.66 2.72
CA ALA A 607 7.43 -34.44 1.88
C ALA A 607 8.02 -34.75 0.49
N HIS A 608 8.75 -33.80 -0.10
CA HIS A 608 9.17 -33.88 -1.52
C HIS A 608 10.69 -33.91 -1.75
N GLY A 609 11.53 -33.76 -0.71
CA GLY A 609 12.99 -33.78 -0.87
C GLY A 609 13.51 -32.59 -1.67
N GLU A 610 14.20 -32.85 -2.79
CA GLU A 610 14.78 -31.84 -3.70
C GLU A 610 13.89 -31.51 -4.92
N ASP A 611 12.79 -32.25 -5.09
CA ASP A 611 11.88 -32.16 -6.25
C ASP A 611 10.72 -31.16 -6.03
N TYR A 612 10.94 -30.17 -5.16
CA TYR A 612 9.98 -29.08 -4.93
C TYR A 612 10.62 -27.70 -5.01
N ALA A 613 9.78 -26.71 -5.32
CA ALA A 613 10.10 -25.29 -5.18
C ALA A 613 8.99 -24.58 -4.39
N LEU A 614 9.38 -23.68 -3.50
CA LEU A 614 8.48 -22.85 -2.70
C LEU A 614 8.76 -21.38 -2.99
N PHE A 615 7.76 -20.69 -3.51
CA PHE A 615 7.80 -19.27 -3.83
C PHE A 615 6.91 -18.53 -2.84
N THR A 616 7.47 -17.61 -2.04
CA THR A 616 6.70 -16.89 -1.01
C THR A 616 6.41 -15.47 -1.45
N GLY A 617 5.13 -15.09 -1.46
CA GLY A 617 4.68 -13.75 -1.88
C GLY A 617 4.16 -13.69 -3.32
N LEU A 618 3.21 -12.78 -3.57
CA LEU A 618 2.63 -12.56 -4.90
C LEU A 618 3.65 -12.04 -5.92
N ASP A 619 4.70 -11.35 -5.48
CA ASP A 619 5.79 -10.87 -6.33
C ASP A 619 6.60 -12.00 -6.98
N LYS A 620 6.47 -13.23 -6.47
CA LYS A 620 7.13 -14.43 -7.02
C LYS A 620 6.27 -15.21 -8.02
N LEU A 621 5.11 -14.67 -8.43
CA LEU A 621 4.20 -15.34 -9.37
C LEU A 621 4.89 -15.76 -10.68
N THR A 622 5.65 -14.85 -11.31
CA THR A 622 6.37 -15.19 -12.55
C THR A 622 7.46 -16.25 -12.33
N SER A 623 8.23 -16.18 -11.25
CA SER A 623 9.23 -17.20 -10.92
C SER A 623 8.59 -18.56 -10.63
N TRP A 624 7.42 -18.57 -9.99
CA TRP A 624 6.64 -19.78 -9.77
C TRP A 624 6.23 -20.42 -11.10
N LEU A 625 5.66 -19.66 -12.03
CA LEU A 625 5.23 -20.16 -13.35
C LEU A 625 6.38 -20.70 -14.22
N GLN A 626 7.61 -20.21 -14.02
CA GLN A 626 8.80 -20.63 -14.77
C GLN A 626 9.48 -21.88 -14.20
N SER A 627 9.06 -22.35 -13.04
CA SER A 627 9.70 -23.47 -12.35
C SER A 627 9.40 -24.81 -13.04
N ASP A 628 10.43 -25.63 -13.19
CA ASP A 628 10.37 -26.94 -13.84
C ASP A 628 10.29 -28.12 -12.86
N LYS A 629 10.31 -27.85 -11.54
CA LYS A 629 10.20 -28.88 -10.51
C LYS A 629 8.88 -29.65 -10.60
N GLU A 630 8.86 -30.86 -10.04
CA GLU A 630 7.65 -31.69 -10.00
C GLU A 630 6.55 -31.10 -9.10
N HIS A 631 6.95 -30.41 -8.02
CA HIS A 631 6.02 -29.79 -7.08
C HIS A 631 6.33 -28.30 -6.87
N ASN A 632 5.54 -27.41 -7.48
CA ASN A 632 5.73 -25.96 -7.43
C ASN A 632 4.65 -25.29 -6.58
N TYR A 633 5.03 -24.75 -5.42
CA TYR A 633 4.11 -24.11 -4.49
C TYR A 633 4.30 -22.60 -4.45
N LEU A 634 3.22 -21.86 -4.71
CA LEU A 634 3.14 -20.43 -4.40
C LEU A 634 2.48 -20.27 -3.02
N PHE A 635 3.21 -19.72 -2.05
CA PHE A 635 2.75 -19.50 -0.69
C PHE A 635 2.47 -18.03 -0.41
N ILE A 636 1.22 -17.73 -0.08
CA ILE A 636 0.76 -16.37 0.23
C ILE A 636 0.32 -16.35 1.70
N ASP A 637 1.18 -15.81 2.55
CA ASP A 637 0.92 -15.66 3.98
C ASP A 637 0.07 -14.42 4.27
N GLU A 638 -0.76 -14.51 5.31
CA GLU A 638 -1.81 -13.51 5.64
C GLU A 638 -2.64 -13.07 4.41
N ALA A 639 -3.02 -14.02 3.54
CA ALA A 639 -3.70 -13.77 2.28
C ALA A 639 -4.99 -12.96 2.42
N ASN A 640 -5.69 -13.08 3.56
CA ASN A 640 -6.90 -12.33 3.87
C ASN A 640 -6.65 -10.95 4.51
N LEU A 641 -5.43 -10.43 4.44
CA LEU A 641 -5.10 -9.01 4.64
C LEU A 641 -4.91 -8.26 3.32
N LEU A 642 -4.85 -8.98 2.18
CA LEU A 642 -4.71 -8.35 0.88
C LEU A 642 -5.97 -7.56 0.53
N ALA A 643 -5.81 -6.57 -0.34
CA ALA A 643 -6.95 -5.79 -0.82
C ALA A 643 -7.99 -6.72 -1.50
N PRO A 644 -9.30 -6.48 -1.31
CA PRO A 644 -10.36 -7.22 -1.99
C PRO A 644 -10.11 -7.28 -3.52
N GLY A 645 -10.43 -8.40 -4.15
CA GLY A 645 -10.22 -8.62 -5.59
C GLY A 645 -8.85 -9.19 -5.98
N VAL A 646 -7.77 -8.92 -5.23
CA VAL A 646 -6.40 -9.33 -5.61
C VAL A 646 -6.25 -10.84 -5.90
N LEU A 647 -6.99 -11.68 -5.18
CA LEU A 647 -6.95 -13.14 -5.33
C LEU A 647 -7.79 -13.68 -6.49
N ASP A 648 -8.63 -12.85 -7.11
CA ASP A 648 -9.54 -13.29 -8.18
C ASP A 648 -8.77 -13.65 -9.46
N ARG A 649 -7.52 -13.18 -9.63
CA ARG A 649 -6.57 -13.66 -10.66
C ARG A 649 -6.35 -15.18 -10.67
N PHE A 650 -6.56 -15.86 -9.54
CA PHE A 650 -6.43 -17.32 -9.41
C PHE A 650 -7.70 -18.07 -9.84
N GLU A 651 -8.78 -17.39 -10.22
CA GLU A 651 -9.96 -18.02 -10.81
C GLU A 651 -9.61 -18.85 -12.05
N GLY A 652 -8.61 -18.40 -12.82
CA GLY A 652 -8.12 -19.10 -14.02
C GLY A 652 -7.51 -20.48 -13.74
N LEU A 653 -7.15 -20.81 -12.50
CA LEU A 653 -6.66 -22.15 -12.13
C LEU A 653 -7.70 -23.25 -12.38
N PHE A 654 -8.97 -22.86 -12.52
CA PHE A 654 -10.09 -23.74 -12.82
C PHE A 654 -10.57 -23.67 -14.28
N SER A 655 -9.95 -22.82 -15.11
CA SER A 655 -10.18 -22.77 -16.54
C SER A 655 -9.61 -24.01 -17.25
N ASN A 656 -10.02 -24.23 -18.49
CA ASN A 656 -9.46 -25.27 -19.34
C ASN A 656 -8.87 -24.66 -20.62
N PRO A 657 -7.54 -24.67 -20.83
CA PRO A 657 -6.52 -25.10 -19.87
C PRO A 657 -6.40 -24.14 -18.65
N PRO A 658 -5.85 -24.60 -17.51
CA PRO A 658 -5.64 -23.73 -16.35
C PRO A 658 -4.67 -22.60 -16.65
N SER A 659 -4.93 -21.42 -16.09
CA SER A 659 -4.15 -20.21 -16.36
C SER A 659 -4.20 -19.19 -15.22
N VAL A 660 -3.32 -18.19 -15.24
CA VAL A 660 -3.38 -17.01 -14.36
C VAL A 660 -3.13 -15.76 -15.19
N LEU A 661 -3.87 -14.68 -14.91
CA LEU A 661 -3.68 -13.38 -15.56
C LEU A 661 -2.53 -12.60 -14.87
N ASP A 662 -1.50 -12.26 -15.64
CA ASP A 662 -0.31 -11.49 -15.20
C ASP A 662 0.35 -10.79 -16.40
N GLY A 663 -0.18 -9.64 -16.81
CA GLY A 663 0.16 -8.93 -18.06
C GLY A 663 -0.34 -9.60 -19.34
N ASP A 664 -0.40 -10.93 -19.36
CA ASP A 664 -1.07 -11.78 -20.34
C ASP A 664 -1.60 -13.03 -19.60
N LEU A 665 -2.40 -13.86 -20.26
CA LEU A 665 -2.91 -15.10 -19.72
C LEU A 665 -1.84 -16.20 -19.80
N LYS A 666 -1.17 -16.47 -18.67
CA LYS A 666 -0.10 -17.46 -18.59
C LYS A 666 -0.66 -18.84 -18.27
N PRO A 667 -0.33 -19.90 -19.04
CA PRO A 667 -0.79 -21.26 -18.74
C PRO A 667 -0.17 -21.78 -17.45
N VAL A 668 -0.96 -22.55 -16.69
CA VAL A 668 -0.54 -23.17 -15.43
C VAL A 668 -0.64 -24.68 -15.56
N SER A 669 0.47 -25.39 -15.35
CA SER A 669 0.46 -26.85 -15.35
C SER A 669 -0.13 -27.41 -14.05
N LYS A 670 -0.53 -28.69 -14.04
CA LYS A 670 -0.95 -29.39 -12.81
C LYS A 670 0.12 -29.51 -11.71
N LYS A 671 1.40 -29.32 -12.03
CA LYS A 671 2.53 -29.29 -11.08
C LYS A 671 2.57 -28.03 -10.21
N HIS A 672 1.79 -27.02 -10.57
CA HIS A 672 1.77 -25.70 -9.96
C HIS A 672 0.53 -25.55 -9.08
N GLN A 673 0.73 -25.34 -7.78
CA GLN A 673 -0.35 -25.21 -6.80
C GLN A 673 -0.14 -24.01 -5.87
N VAL A 674 -1.24 -23.49 -5.31
CA VAL A 674 -1.21 -22.30 -4.44
C VAL A 674 -1.61 -22.65 -3.01
N ILE A 675 -0.88 -22.16 -2.03
CA ILE A 675 -1.18 -22.32 -0.61
C ILE A 675 -1.38 -20.94 -0.01
N PHE A 676 -2.60 -20.66 0.44
CA PHE A 676 -2.90 -19.46 1.20
C PHE A 676 -2.84 -19.76 2.70
N ALA A 677 -2.37 -18.81 3.50
CA ALA A 677 -2.50 -18.87 4.95
C ALA A 677 -3.09 -17.58 5.49
N GLY A 678 -3.87 -17.68 6.58
CA GLY A 678 -4.45 -16.52 7.24
C GLY A 678 -5.12 -16.86 8.56
N ASN A 679 -5.76 -15.86 9.15
CA ASN A 679 -6.58 -16.03 10.35
C ASN A 679 -8.04 -16.23 9.98
N PHE A 680 -8.90 -16.56 10.94
CA PHE A 680 -10.33 -16.71 10.68
C PHE A 680 -10.96 -15.36 10.31
N GLY A 681 -12.06 -15.38 9.55
CA GLY A 681 -12.72 -14.17 9.07
C GLY A 681 -13.26 -13.24 10.17
N TYR A 682 -13.52 -13.77 11.38
CA TYR A 682 -14.00 -12.98 12.51
C TYR A 682 -12.92 -12.14 13.23
N PHE A 683 -11.64 -12.32 12.88
CA PHE A 683 -10.57 -11.45 13.37
C PHE A 683 -10.64 -10.08 12.68
N ALA A 684 -10.22 -9.04 13.39
CA ALA A 684 -10.19 -7.67 12.86
C ALA A 684 -9.36 -7.58 11.57
N ASP A 685 -9.75 -6.66 10.69
CA ASP A 685 -9.06 -6.32 9.45
C ASP A 685 -8.89 -7.48 8.46
N ARG A 686 -9.67 -8.57 8.62
CA ARG A 686 -9.69 -9.69 7.67
C ARG A 686 -10.72 -9.48 6.58
N GLU A 687 -10.22 -9.48 5.35
CA GLU A 687 -10.99 -9.32 4.15
C GLU A 687 -11.54 -10.64 3.63
N ARG A 688 -12.77 -10.57 3.12
CA ARG A 688 -13.44 -11.70 2.49
C ARG A 688 -13.21 -11.60 0.98
N HIS A 689 -12.19 -12.28 0.48
CA HIS A 689 -11.98 -12.38 -0.97
C HIS A 689 -13.04 -13.23 -1.64
N ARG A 690 -13.57 -12.75 -2.77
CA ARG A 690 -14.60 -13.45 -3.57
C ARG A 690 -14.14 -14.83 -3.99
N PHE A 691 -12.95 -14.94 -4.60
CA PHE A 691 -12.34 -16.23 -4.96
C PHE A 691 -12.43 -17.28 -3.84
N LEU A 692 -12.02 -16.93 -2.62
CA LEU A 692 -12.03 -17.85 -1.48
C LEU A 692 -13.45 -18.14 -0.96
N ALA A 693 -14.34 -17.15 -1.00
CA ALA A 693 -15.74 -17.31 -0.58
C ALA A 693 -16.54 -18.20 -1.53
N ASP A 694 -16.21 -18.16 -2.82
CA ASP A 694 -16.87 -18.92 -3.89
C ASP A 694 -16.34 -20.36 -3.93
N ARG A 695 -15.01 -20.52 -3.90
CA ARG A 695 -14.32 -21.79 -4.15
C ARG A 695 -13.97 -22.58 -2.88
N GLY A 696 -13.95 -21.98 -1.70
CA GLY A 696 -13.71 -22.67 -0.43
C GLY A 696 -12.32 -23.30 -0.28
N HIS A 697 -12.26 -24.64 -0.14
CA HIS A 697 -11.03 -25.41 0.13
C HIS A 697 -10.22 -24.92 1.35
N VAL A 698 -10.94 -24.57 2.42
CA VAL A 698 -10.35 -24.02 3.64
C VAL A 698 -10.09 -25.12 4.66
N ILE A 699 -8.85 -25.29 5.12
CA ILE A 699 -8.50 -26.19 6.22
C ILE A 699 -8.17 -25.42 7.51
N THR A 700 -8.47 -26.03 8.65
CA THR A 700 -8.15 -25.46 9.97
C THR A 700 -6.93 -26.11 10.59
N PHE A 701 -5.98 -25.28 11.03
CA PHE A 701 -4.93 -25.64 11.98
C PHE A 701 -5.39 -25.26 13.38
N LYS A 702 -5.63 -26.29 14.21
CA LYS A 702 -5.94 -26.14 15.63
C LYS A 702 -4.69 -25.74 16.42
N GLU A 703 -4.90 -25.27 17.64
CA GLU A 703 -3.84 -25.03 18.62
C GLU A 703 -2.93 -26.26 18.80
N LEU A 704 -1.67 -26.00 19.13
CA LEU A 704 -0.67 -27.03 19.35
C LEU A 704 -0.91 -27.65 20.75
N PRO A 705 -0.92 -28.99 20.87
CA PRO A 705 -1.09 -29.61 22.18
C PRO A 705 0.14 -29.41 23.07
N ASP A 706 -0.07 -29.48 24.38
CA ASP A 706 0.96 -29.29 25.41
C ASP A 706 2.18 -30.21 25.23
N SER A 707 1.97 -31.45 24.78
CA SER A 707 3.06 -32.38 24.49
C SER A 707 3.96 -31.89 23.35
N PHE A 708 3.38 -31.26 22.33
CA PHE A 708 4.12 -30.65 21.23
C PHE A 708 4.83 -29.38 21.70
N LEU A 709 4.14 -28.49 22.42
CA LEU A 709 4.73 -27.27 22.99
C LEU A 709 5.91 -27.61 23.91
N THR A 710 5.78 -28.62 24.75
CA THR A 710 6.88 -29.09 25.62
C THR A 710 8.06 -29.56 24.79
N LYS A 711 7.86 -30.54 23.89
CA LYS A 711 8.94 -31.25 23.20
C LYS A 711 9.64 -30.38 22.14
N HIS A 712 8.90 -29.54 21.43
CA HIS A 712 9.39 -28.84 20.24
C HIS A 712 9.52 -27.31 20.44
N ILE A 713 8.95 -26.74 21.50
CA ILE A 713 9.01 -25.29 21.75
C ILE A 713 9.80 -24.96 23.03
N ILE A 714 9.46 -25.56 24.17
CA ILE A 714 10.09 -25.24 25.47
C ILE A 714 11.43 -25.96 25.63
N ALA A 715 11.44 -27.29 25.51
CA ALA A 715 12.63 -28.10 25.78
C ALA A 715 13.84 -27.76 24.87
N PRO A 716 13.68 -27.49 23.56
CA PRO A 716 14.82 -27.11 22.71
C PRO A 716 15.50 -25.80 23.12
N VAL A 717 14.78 -24.90 23.80
CA VAL A 717 15.33 -23.64 24.32
C VAL A 717 15.91 -23.82 25.72
N ALA A 718 15.26 -24.64 26.56
CA ALA A 718 15.71 -24.89 27.93
C ALA A 718 17.02 -25.67 27.99
N LYS A 719 17.14 -26.75 27.21
CA LYS A 719 18.29 -27.68 27.28
C LYS A 719 19.66 -27.01 27.06
N PRO A 720 19.84 -26.10 26.10
CA PRO A 720 21.12 -25.42 25.92
C PRO A 720 21.45 -24.39 27.01
N LEU A 721 20.46 -23.92 27.78
CA LEU A 721 20.61 -22.81 28.72
C LEU A 721 20.84 -23.26 30.17
N PHE A 722 20.39 -24.47 30.52
CA PHE A 722 20.45 -24.98 31.88
C PHE A 722 21.17 -26.32 31.92
N LYS A 723 21.99 -26.53 32.94
CA LYS A 723 22.64 -27.83 33.19
C LYS A 723 21.64 -28.87 33.70
N GLU A 724 20.70 -28.44 34.54
CA GLU A 724 19.62 -29.27 35.07
C GLU A 724 18.36 -29.15 34.21
N ASP A 725 17.56 -30.22 34.17
CA ASP A 725 16.30 -30.21 33.44
C ASP A 725 15.19 -29.50 34.24
N HIS A 726 15.01 -28.20 33.96
CA HIS A 726 13.93 -27.40 34.52
C HIS A 726 12.64 -27.43 33.67
N THR A 727 12.58 -28.25 32.61
CA THR A 727 11.38 -28.36 31.75
C THR A 727 10.09 -28.64 32.52
N PRO A 728 10.07 -29.48 33.58
CA PRO A 728 8.85 -29.69 34.38
C PRO A 728 8.30 -28.39 35.00
N ILE A 729 9.19 -27.53 35.52
CA ILE A 729 8.81 -26.25 36.14
C ILE A 729 8.31 -25.29 35.07
N PHE A 730 8.99 -25.24 33.91
CA PHE A 730 8.55 -24.42 32.78
C PHE A 730 7.18 -24.87 32.26
N ASN A 731 6.92 -26.17 32.18
CA ASN A 731 5.60 -26.67 31.78
C ASN A 731 4.53 -26.27 32.80
N GLU A 732 4.82 -26.43 34.09
CA GLU A 732 3.87 -26.07 35.16
C GLU A 732 3.50 -24.57 35.10
N VAL A 733 4.49 -23.69 34.93
CA VAL A 733 4.28 -22.24 34.98
C VAL A 733 3.83 -21.68 33.62
N PHE A 734 4.54 -21.98 32.53
CA PHE A 734 4.34 -21.34 31.24
C PHE A 734 3.11 -21.86 30.50
N LEU A 735 2.82 -23.17 30.52
CA LEU A 735 1.64 -23.70 29.84
C LEU A 735 0.35 -23.29 30.56
N LYS A 736 0.34 -23.28 31.90
CA LYS A 736 -0.79 -22.73 32.67
C LYS A 736 -1.01 -21.25 32.35
N ALA A 737 0.06 -20.45 32.30
CA ALA A 737 -0.05 -19.03 31.95
C ALA A 737 -0.53 -18.82 30.50
N TYR A 738 -0.01 -19.61 29.54
CA TYR A 738 -0.43 -19.61 28.14
C TYR A 738 -1.94 -19.85 28.00
N HIS A 739 -2.46 -20.92 28.61
CA HIS A 739 -3.89 -21.24 28.56
C HIS A 739 -4.75 -20.20 29.31
N GLN A 740 -4.29 -19.75 30.49
CA GLN A 740 -5.01 -18.76 31.30
C GLN A 740 -5.16 -17.41 30.57
N VAL A 741 -4.13 -16.97 29.86
CA VAL A 741 -4.19 -15.68 29.14
C VAL A 741 -4.98 -15.83 27.85
N ASN A 742 -4.72 -16.86 27.05
CA ASN A 742 -5.39 -17.02 25.75
C ASN A 742 -6.90 -17.27 25.90
N SER A 743 -7.35 -17.94 26.97
CA SER A 743 -8.78 -18.12 27.27
C SER A 743 -9.53 -16.80 27.56
N GLN A 744 -8.82 -15.75 28.00
CA GLN A 744 -9.41 -14.41 28.20
C GLN A 744 -9.51 -13.62 26.88
N PHE A 745 -8.85 -14.09 25.82
CA PHE A 745 -8.78 -13.42 24.51
C PHE A 745 -8.98 -14.42 23.37
N PRO A 746 -10.13 -15.10 23.28
CA PRO A 746 -10.36 -16.16 22.29
C PRO A 746 -10.22 -15.69 20.83
N ASP A 747 -10.49 -14.41 20.57
CA ASP A 747 -10.42 -13.81 19.23
C ASP A 747 -9.11 -13.08 18.93
N LYS A 748 -8.10 -13.20 19.79
CA LYS A 748 -6.76 -12.61 19.56
C LYS A 748 -5.62 -13.59 19.79
N HIS A 749 -5.78 -14.47 20.78
CA HIS A 749 -4.78 -15.45 21.18
C HIS A 749 -3.36 -14.82 21.32
N PRO A 750 -3.20 -13.84 22.23
CA PRO A 750 -2.04 -12.95 22.27
C PRO A 750 -0.73 -13.62 22.70
N VAL A 751 -0.79 -14.79 23.34
CA VAL A 751 0.41 -15.54 23.76
C VAL A 751 0.63 -16.70 22.81
N THR A 752 1.75 -16.70 22.11
CA THR A 752 2.11 -17.68 21.08
C THR A 752 3.26 -18.59 21.51
N ALA A 753 3.58 -19.60 20.68
CA ALA A 753 4.77 -20.42 20.87
C ALA A 753 6.07 -19.59 20.95
N ARG A 754 6.14 -18.45 20.27
CA ARG A 754 7.29 -17.53 20.34
C ARG A 754 7.42 -16.89 21.72
N ASN A 755 6.30 -16.56 22.36
CA ASN A 755 6.32 -16.02 23.72
C ASN A 755 6.76 -17.09 24.73
N LEU A 756 6.36 -18.35 24.56
CA LEU A 756 6.86 -19.46 25.39
C LEU A 756 8.39 -19.60 25.31
N GLN A 757 8.95 -19.53 24.09
CA GLN A 757 10.40 -19.53 23.89
C GLN A 757 11.07 -18.33 24.61
N MET A 758 10.48 -17.14 24.49
CA MET A 758 10.98 -15.95 25.19
C MET A 758 10.87 -16.03 26.71
N MET A 759 9.84 -16.68 27.24
CA MET A 759 9.70 -16.90 28.68
C MET A 759 10.86 -17.76 29.20
N VAL A 760 11.29 -18.80 28.46
CA VAL A 760 12.47 -19.60 28.80
C VAL A 760 13.75 -18.73 28.79
N LEU A 761 13.96 -17.95 27.72
CA LEU A 761 15.13 -17.06 27.61
C LEU A 761 15.17 -16.02 28.74
N ARG A 762 14.04 -15.42 29.09
CA ARG A 762 13.93 -14.47 30.22
C ARG A 762 14.10 -15.14 31.57
N ALA A 763 13.61 -16.35 31.73
CA ALA A 763 13.81 -17.12 32.96
C ALA A 763 15.31 -17.40 33.16
N SER A 764 16.07 -17.70 32.10
CA SER A 764 17.52 -17.86 32.21
C SER A 764 18.21 -16.59 32.73
N GLN A 765 17.84 -15.41 32.22
CA GLN A 765 18.37 -14.13 32.68
C GLN A 765 17.95 -13.78 34.11
N SER A 766 16.69 -14.06 34.45
CA SER A 766 16.16 -13.77 35.78
C SER A 766 16.77 -14.72 36.82
N HIS A 767 16.97 -15.99 36.47
CA HIS A 767 17.54 -17.02 37.34
C HIS A 767 18.96 -16.66 37.80
N LEU A 768 19.79 -16.09 36.92
CA LEU A 768 21.12 -15.58 37.28
C LEU A 768 21.08 -14.52 38.41
N LYS A 769 19.95 -13.82 38.56
CA LYS A 769 19.77 -12.74 39.55
C LYS A 769 18.96 -13.19 40.76
N THR A 770 18.02 -14.12 40.59
CA THR A 770 17.10 -14.57 41.65
C THR A 770 17.56 -15.84 42.35
N GLY A 771 18.40 -16.67 41.72
CA GLY A 771 18.84 -17.97 42.24
C GLY A 771 17.77 -19.07 42.23
N ASP A 772 16.49 -18.72 42.23
CA ASP A 772 15.37 -19.67 42.15
C ASP A 772 14.70 -19.65 40.77
N ILE A 773 14.57 -20.83 40.14
CA ILE A 773 14.05 -20.98 38.78
C ILE A 773 12.53 -20.78 38.71
N LYS A 774 11.78 -21.17 39.75
CA LYS A 774 10.32 -20.98 39.78
C LYS A 774 9.98 -19.48 39.86
N THR A 775 10.69 -18.76 40.71
CA THR A 775 10.61 -17.30 40.83
C THR A 775 11.00 -16.62 39.50
N ALA A 776 12.08 -17.07 38.87
CA ALA A 776 12.51 -16.58 37.56
C ALA A 776 11.46 -16.83 36.46
N ALA A 777 10.82 -17.99 36.45
CA ALA A 777 9.76 -18.34 35.52
C ALA A 777 8.51 -17.45 35.70
N CYS A 778 8.03 -17.26 36.93
CA CYS A 778 6.90 -16.36 37.19
C CYS A 778 7.20 -14.91 36.81
N HIS A 779 8.43 -14.44 37.05
CA HIS A 779 8.86 -13.11 36.61
C HIS A 779 8.90 -13.00 35.07
N ALA A 780 9.41 -14.02 34.38
CA ALA A 780 9.46 -14.08 32.93
C ALA A 780 8.06 -14.01 32.28
N VAL A 781 7.08 -14.74 32.83
CA VAL A 781 5.67 -14.66 32.40
C VAL A 781 5.15 -13.22 32.48
N TYR A 782 5.37 -12.56 33.61
CA TYR A 782 4.88 -11.20 33.81
C TYR A 782 5.54 -10.20 32.85
N ASP A 783 6.86 -10.25 32.69
CA ASP A 783 7.59 -9.31 31.83
C ASP A 783 7.27 -9.51 30.35
N GLU A 784 7.03 -10.75 29.90
CA GLU A 784 6.65 -11.04 28.52
C GLU A 784 5.21 -10.56 28.20
N ILE A 785 4.25 -10.81 29.10
CA ILE A 785 2.83 -10.60 28.78
C ILE A 785 2.31 -9.22 29.22
N SER A 786 2.89 -8.60 30.26
CA SER A 786 2.33 -7.36 30.84
C SER A 786 2.28 -6.19 29.86
N GLY A 787 3.15 -6.15 28.84
CA GLY A 787 3.14 -5.14 27.78
C GLY A 787 1.82 -5.09 27.01
N MET A 788 1.13 -6.24 26.88
CA MET A 788 -0.12 -6.41 26.14
C MET A 788 -1.37 -6.11 26.97
N MET A 789 -1.21 -5.91 28.29
CA MET A 789 -2.31 -5.80 29.25
C MET A 789 -2.52 -4.37 29.75
N ASN A 790 -3.76 -4.02 30.06
CA ASN A 790 -4.10 -2.79 30.78
C ASN A 790 -3.75 -2.90 32.28
N GLN A 791 -3.90 -1.79 33.04
CA GLN A 791 -3.51 -1.77 34.45
C GLN A 791 -4.29 -2.76 35.33
N GLY A 792 -5.59 -2.96 35.07
CA GLY A 792 -6.43 -3.91 35.80
C GLY A 792 -5.99 -5.35 35.55
N GLN A 793 -5.79 -5.72 34.29
CA GLN A 793 -5.32 -7.04 33.87
C GLN A 793 -3.92 -7.36 34.44
N ARG A 794 -3.00 -6.38 34.46
CA ARG A 794 -1.68 -6.56 35.08
C ARG A 794 -1.77 -6.88 36.57
N LYS A 795 -2.68 -6.25 37.31
CA LYS A 795 -2.91 -6.55 38.74
C LYS A 795 -3.50 -7.94 38.93
N ALA A 796 -4.46 -8.32 38.08
CA ALA A 796 -5.05 -9.67 38.08
C ALA A 796 -3.98 -10.75 37.82
N LEU A 797 -3.09 -10.55 36.84
CA LEU A 797 -1.99 -11.47 36.56
C LEU A 797 -1.01 -11.59 37.74
N GLN A 798 -0.67 -10.48 38.41
CA GLN A 798 0.19 -10.53 39.60
C GLN A 798 -0.44 -11.35 40.73
N LYS A 799 -1.73 -11.12 40.99
CA LYS A 799 -2.49 -11.86 42.01
C LYS A 799 -2.54 -13.34 41.67
N TRP A 800 -2.88 -13.67 40.42
CA TRP A 800 -2.94 -15.05 39.94
C TRP A 800 -1.60 -15.79 40.06
N LEU A 801 -0.48 -15.14 39.72
CA LEU A 801 0.86 -15.73 39.88
C LEU A 801 1.21 -15.99 41.35
N ALA A 802 0.85 -15.07 42.25
CA ALA A 802 1.06 -15.25 43.68
C ALA A 802 0.21 -16.40 44.25
N GLU A 803 -1.06 -16.49 43.86
CA GLU A 803 -1.99 -17.53 44.35
C GLU A 803 -1.66 -18.93 43.82
N ASN A 804 -1.25 -19.05 42.55
CA ASN A 804 -1.02 -20.36 41.92
C ASN A 804 0.40 -20.89 42.14
N PHE A 805 1.38 -20.02 42.36
CA PHE A 805 2.80 -20.42 42.42
C PHE A 805 3.55 -19.93 43.65
N GLY A 806 2.92 -19.13 44.52
CA GLY A 806 3.55 -18.60 45.73
C GLY A 806 4.58 -17.48 45.47
N VAL A 807 4.63 -16.91 44.26
CA VAL A 807 5.65 -15.94 43.86
C VAL A 807 5.08 -14.52 43.76
N SER A 808 5.61 -13.62 44.58
CA SER A 808 5.30 -12.18 44.52
C SER A 808 6.17 -11.47 43.48
N VAL A 809 5.71 -11.44 42.24
CA VAL A 809 6.42 -10.76 41.13
C VAL A 809 6.67 -9.27 41.40
N LYS A 810 5.82 -8.63 42.22
CA LYS A 810 6.01 -7.22 42.62
C LYS A 810 7.31 -7.03 43.41
N GLN A 811 7.61 -7.92 44.35
CA GLN A 811 8.85 -7.89 45.13
C GLN A 811 10.06 -8.20 44.24
N VAL A 812 9.98 -9.28 43.44
CA VAL A 812 11.04 -9.65 42.48
C VAL A 812 11.42 -8.46 41.59
N LYS A 813 10.43 -7.77 41.01
CA LYS A 813 10.68 -6.57 40.19
C LYS A 813 11.29 -5.42 40.98
N ALA A 814 10.95 -5.25 42.25
CA ALA A 814 11.54 -4.19 43.07
C ALA A 814 13.03 -4.47 43.30
N ASP A 815 13.41 -5.72 43.56
CA ASP A 815 14.79 -6.09 43.83
C ASP A 815 15.64 -6.05 42.56
N LEU A 816 15.13 -6.55 41.43
CA LEU A 816 15.81 -6.44 40.14
C LEU A 816 16.04 -4.98 39.70
N LYS A 817 15.13 -4.06 40.04
CA LYS A 817 15.33 -2.63 39.79
C LYS A 817 16.46 -2.04 40.61
N LYS A 818 16.64 -2.47 41.87
CA LYS A 818 17.74 -2.00 42.73
C LYS A 818 19.10 -2.44 42.20
N GLN A 819 19.16 -3.63 41.58
CA GLN A 819 20.35 -4.18 40.94
C GLN A 819 20.63 -3.57 39.55
N THR A 820 19.71 -2.78 39.00
CA THR A 820 19.88 -2.18 37.67
C THR A 820 20.75 -0.93 37.79
N HIS A 821 21.97 -1.00 37.26
CA HIS A 821 22.88 0.14 37.20
C HIS A 821 23.09 0.56 35.74
N PHE A 822 22.82 1.83 35.46
CA PHE A 822 23.09 2.45 34.17
C PHE A 822 23.68 3.84 34.44
N LYS A 823 24.96 4.02 34.09
CA LYS A 823 25.64 5.31 34.16
C LYS A 823 25.98 5.74 32.73
N ASN A 824 25.45 6.88 32.33
CA ASN A 824 25.76 7.52 31.06
C ASN A 824 25.71 9.04 31.28
N GLU A 825 26.75 9.76 30.88
CA GLU A 825 26.84 11.22 31.05
C GLU A 825 25.78 11.97 30.21
N ALA A 826 25.38 11.38 29.08
CA ALA A 826 24.46 11.93 28.11
C ALA A 826 23.00 11.46 28.29
N PHE A 827 22.72 10.58 29.26
CA PHE A 827 21.37 10.13 29.64
C PHE A 827 21.23 9.80 31.12
N LEU A 828 20.34 10.53 31.81
CA LEU A 828 20.09 10.35 33.24
C LEU A 828 19.03 9.27 33.52
N MET A 829 19.37 8.30 34.35
CA MET A 829 18.44 7.23 34.76
C MET A 829 17.48 7.74 35.85
N THR A 830 16.28 8.16 35.45
CA THR A 830 15.22 8.58 36.38
C THR A 830 14.39 7.41 36.93
N LYS A 831 13.61 7.65 38.00
CA LYS A 831 12.76 6.61 38.63
C LYS A 831 11.81 5.95 37.61
N LYS A 832 11.26 6.73 36.66
CA LYS A 832 10.35 6.21 35.61
C LYS A 832 11.06 5.47 34.49
N ARG A 833 12.38 5.60 34.34
CA ARG A 833 13.18 4.97 33.26
C ARG A 833 13.94 3.72 33.68
N ILE A 834 14.12 3.47 34.99
CA ILE A 834 14.79 2.25 35.51
C ILE A 834 14.19 0.96 34.94
N ASN A 835 12.87 0.79 34.97
CA ASN A 835 12.26 -0.47 34.51
C ASN A 835 12.32 -0.65 32.98
N PRO A 836 11.99 0.36 32.15
CA PRO A 836 12.25 0.28 30.71
C PRO A 836 13.71 -0.05 30.36
N LEU A 837 14.68 0.60 31.02
CA LEU A 837 16.11 0.30 30.83
C LEU A 837 16.46 -1.13 31.26
N ARG A 838 15.91 -1.62 32.39
CA ARG A 838 16.10 -3.02 32.79
C ARG A 838 15.59 -3.97 31.72
N ILE A 839 14.40 -3.74 31.17
CA ILE A 839 13.83 -4.59 30.12
C ILE A 839 14.70 -4.54 28.85
N LEU A 840 15.16 -3.35 28.45
CA LEU A 840 16.08 -3.19 27.33
C LEU A 840 17.38 -3.96 27.55
N ASN A 841 17.94 -3.85 28.75
CA ASN A 841 19.15 -4.55 29.14
C ASN A 841 18.99 -6.06 29.13
N ASP A 842 17.88 -6.57 29.68
CA ASP A 842 17.57 -8.00 29.69
C ASP A 842 17.35 -8.52 28.25
N ALA A 843 16.65 -7.76 27.40
CA ALA A 843 16.47 -8.10 25.99
C ALA A 843 17.80 -8.15 25.22
N PHE A 844 18.70 -7.20 25.51
CA PHE A 844 20.03 -7.17 24.91
C PHE A 844 20.92 -8.34 25.36
N ASN A 845 20.87 -8.70 26.65
CA ASN A 845 21.56 -9.90 27.12
C ASN A 845 21.00 -11.19 26.49
N ILE A 846 19.69 -11.26 26.26
CA ILE A 846 19.06 -12.38 25.55
C ILE A 846 19.55 -12.45 24.11
N ARG A 847 19.69 -11.31 23.42
CA ARG A 847 20.31 -11.24 22.10
C ARG A 847 21.72 -11.85 22.09
N GLU A 848 22.56 -11.50 23.08
CA GLU A 848 23.91 -12.08 23.18
C GLU A 848 23.89 -13.59 23.43
N ILE A 849 22.97 -14.10 24.26
CA ILE A 849 22.77 -15.55 24.41
C ILE A 849 22.44 -16.21 23.07
N LYS A 850 21.47 -15.65 22.34
CA LYS A 850 21.03 -16.19 21.05
C LYS A 850 22.14 -16.21 20.01
N ASN A 851 23.06 -15.25 20.07
CA ASN A 851 24.22 -15.19 19.18
C ASN A 851 25.25 -16.28 19.52
N ASN A 852 25.50 -16.50 20.81
CA ASN A 852 26.58 -17.38 21.28
C ASN A 852 26.17 -18.86 21.41
N VAL A 853 24.87 -19.16 21.51
CA VAL A 853 24.37 -20.53 21.66
C VAL A 853 23.79 -21.03 20.34
N THR A 854 24.43 -22.05 19.75
CA THR A 854 23.97 -22.69 18.51
C THR A 854 22.55 -23.23 18.65
N GLY A 855 21.68 -22.91 17.68
CA GLY A 855 20.28 -23.35 17.65
C GLY A 855 19.30 -22.35 18.27
N LEU A 856 19.76 -21.27 18.90
CA LEU A 856 18.90 -20.24 19.51
C LEU A 856 18.78 -18.94 18.69
N GLN A 857 19.49 -18.82 17.58
CA GLN A 857 19.59 -17.59 16.77
C GLN A 857 18.21 -17.08 16.31
N ALA A 858 17.32 -17.97 15.87
CA ALA A 858 15.99 -17.65 15.34
C ALA A 858 14.84 -17.82 16.37
N VAL A 859 15.15 -18.08 17.64
CA VAL A 859 14.17 -18.42 18.68
C VAL A 859 13.60 -17.17 19.34
N GLY A 860 12.31 -17.18 19.68
CA GLY A 860 11.67 -16.10 20.44
C GLY A 860 11.48 -14.79 19.65
N THR A 861 11.30 -13.68 20.36
CA THR A 861 11.15 -12.34 19.77
C THR A 861 12.52 -11.70 19.52
N CYS A 862 12.58 -10.88 18.47
CA CYS A 862 13.79 -10.15 18.06
C CYS A 862 13.56 -8.63 18.04
N GLY A 863 12.51 -8.16 18.72
CA GLY A 863 12.10 -6.76 18.71
C GLY A 863 11.64 -6.25 20.07
N LEU A 864 11.88 -4.96 20.34
CA LEU A 864 11.37 -4.22 21.49
C LEU A 864 10.72 -2.91 21.02
N ILE A 865 9.51 -2.60 21.51
CA ILE A 865 8.79 -1.36 21.21
C ILE A 865 8.70 -0.50 22.45
N PHE A 866 9.13 0.75 22.34
CA PHE A 866 8.84 1.79 23.32
C PHE A 866 7.69 2.67 22.85
N GLU A 867 6.58 2.66 23.60
CA GLU A 867 5.44 3.53 23.36
C GLU A 867 5.30 4.55 24.49
N GLY A 868 5.09 5.82 24.15
CA GLY A 868 4.86 6.90 25.12
C GLY A 868 4.73 8.24 24.43
N GLU A 869 4.36 9.28 25.18
CA GLU A 869 4.15 10.64 24.67
C GLU A 869 5.40 11.26 24.03
N ALA A 870 5.22 12.33 23.26
CA ALA A 870 6.32 13.10 22.69
C ALA A 870 7.21 13.68 23.82
N GLY A 871 8.52 13.79 23.57
CA GLY A 871 9.47 14.34 24.56
C GLY A 871 9.85 13.41 25.72
N GLU A 872 9.27 12.22 25.83
CA GLU A 872 9.55 11.26 26.91
C GLU A 872 10.91 10.52 26.79
N GLY A 873 11.76 10.87 25.82
CA GLY A 873 13.12 10.34 25.71
C GLY A 873 13.22 8.90 25.18
N LYS A 874 12.21 8.40 24.44
CA LYS A 874 12.15 7.03 23.89
C LYS A 874 13.40 6.64 23.08
N SER A 875 13.66 7.35 21.99
CA SER A 875 14.77 7.08 21.07
C SER A 875 16.12 7.39 21.70
N ARG A 876 16.19 8.49 22.47
CA ARG A 876 17.40 8.88 23.20
C ARG A 876 17.83 7.81 24.19
N MET A 877 16.90 7.24 24.96
CA MET A 877 17.18 6.14 25.90
C MET A 877 17.76 4.91 25.18
N ALA A 878 17.17 4.53 24.05
CA ALA A 878 17.65 3.40 23.25
C ALA A 878 19.07 3.64 22.71
N ILE A 879 19.31 4.78 22.07
CA ILE A 879 20.61 5.13 21.48
C ILE A 879 21.70 5.22 22.54
N GLU A 880 21.45 5.93 23.64
CA GLU A 880 22.45 6.10 24.70
C GLU A 880 22.72 4.79 25.45
N PHE A 881 21.74 3.88 25.51
CA PHE A 881 21.97 2.51 25.97
C PHE A 881 22.90 1.74 25.02
N LEU A 882 22.66 1.79 23.69
CA LEU A 882 23.51 1.10 22.71
C LEU A 882 24.96 1.62 22.75
N LYS A 883 25.15 2.94 22.82
CA LYS A 883 26.49 3.55 22.96
C LYS A 883 27.21 3.08 24.23
N SER A 884 26.49 2.96 25.36
CA SER A 884 27.07 2.44 26.61
C SER A 884 27.53 0.98 26.51
N ARG A 885 27.04 0.24 25.50
CA ARG A 885 27.44 -1.13 25.18
C ARG A 885 28.49 -1.20 24.06
N ASN A 886 29.13 -0.07 23.74
CA ASN A 886 30.09 0.09 22.63
C ASN A 886 29.50 -0.20 21.24
N ILE A 887 28.18 -0.03 21.08
CA ILE A 887 27.52 -0.19 19.79
C ILE A 887 27.47 1.17 19.12
N THR A 888 28.17 1.31 18.00
CA THR A 888 28.39 2.60 17.34
C THR A 888 27.44 2.78 16.14
N PRO A 889 27.19 4.00 15.67
CA PRO A 889 26.38 4.21 14.46
C PRO A 889 26.98 3.48 13.26
N ALA A 890 26.13 2.84 12.46
CA ALA A 890 26.50 2.21 11.20
C ALA A 890 26.86 3.25 10.14
N ASP A 891 27.88 2.95 9.32
CA ASP A 891 28.16 3.67 8.08
C ASP A 891 27.16 3.21 7.00
N PRO A 892 26.31 4.09 6.44
CA PRO A 892 25.34 3.73 5.42
C PRO A 892 25.97 3.04 4.21
N ASP A 893 27.16 3.50 3.79
CA ASP A 893 27.84 3.07 2.57
C ASP A 893 29.01 2.11 2.84
N GLY A 894 29.41 1.98 4.12
CA GLY A 894 30.47 1.07 4.57
C GLY A 894 30.02 -0.35 4.92
N VAL A 895 31.00 -1.18 5.31
CA VAL A 895 30.78 -2.52 5.86
C VAL A 895 30.51 -2.40 7.36
N ASN A 896 29.34 -2.83 7.82
CA ASN A 896 29.01 -2.85 9.25
C ASN A 896 29.01 -4.27 9.81
N SER A 897 28.83 -4.35 11.13
CA SER A 897 28.84 -5.59 11.89
C SER A 897 27.76 -5.57 12.99
N LYS A 898 27.72 -6.63 13.79
CA LYS A 898 26.86 -6.77 14.97
C LYS A 898 27.08 -5.70 16.05
N ASP A 899 28.22 -5.01 16.01
CA ASP A 899 28.62 -3.95 16.95
C ASP A 899 28.21 -2.56 16.44
N ASN A 900 27.45 -2.50 15.35
CA ASN A 900 26.89 -1.26 14.81
C ASN A 900 25.36 -1.21 14.99
N TYR A 901 24.81 0.00 15.03
CA TYR A 901 23.38 0.23 14.96
C TYR A 901 22.99 1.12 13.78
N CYS A 902 21.95 0.72 13.06
CA CYS A 902 21.30 1.54 12.05
C CYS A 902 20.20 2.38 12.70
N TYR A 903 20.14 3.67 12.40
CA TYR A 903 19.06 4.56 12.84
C TYR A 903 18.16 4.90 11.65
N LEU A 904 16.90 4.51 11.72
CA LEU A 904 15.91 4.73 10.68
C LEU A 904 14.84 5.68 11.20
N THR A 905 14.63 6.76 10.45
CA THR A 905 13.48 7.64 10.56
C THR A 905 12.57 7.40 9.35
N PRO A 906 11.27 7.74 9.43
CA PRO A 906 10.40 7.71 8.26
C PRO A 906 11.06 8.41 7.08
N THR A 907 11.26 7.68 5.98
CA THR A 907 11.87 8.14 4.72
C THR A 907 11.25 7.29 3.60
N ASP A 908 11.78 7.37 2.38
CA ASP A 908 11.39 6.50 1.27
C ASP A 908 11.37 5.00 1.67
N PRO A 909 10.23 4.28 1.50
CA PRO A 909 10.09 2.88 1.87
C PRO A 909 11.12 1.94 1.24
N ALA A 910 11.49 2.16 -0.02
CA ALA A 910 12.45 1.29 -0.73
C ALA A 910 13.86 1.42 -0.11
N THR A 911 14.26 2.64 0.23
CA THR A 911 15.52 2.91 0.92
C THR A 911 15.56 2.27 2.31
N MET A 912 14.47 2.37 3.07
CA MET A 912 14.37 1.72 4.38
C MET A 912 14.41 0.18 4.29
N GLU A 913 13.71 -0.41 3.31
CA GLU A 913 13.73 -1.87 3.07
C GLU A 913 15.16 -2.34 2.80
N LYS A 914 15.88 -1.66 1.90
CA LYS A 914 17.29 -1.99 1.60
C LYS A 914 18.19 -1.92 2.84
N ARG A 915 18.03 -0.88 3.67
CA ARG A 915 18.81 -0.72 4.91
C ARG A 915 18.48 -1.81 5.94
N LEU A 916 17.22 -2.21 6.06
CA LEU A 916 16.78 -3.28 6.97
C LEU A 916 17.35 -4.64 6.55
N VAL A 917 17.29 -4.98 5.26
CA VAL A 917 17.84 -6.24 4.74
C VAL A 917 19.36 -6.27 4.93
N LYS A 918 20.07 -5.17 4.66
CA LYS A 918 21.51 -5.04 4.93
C LYS A 918 21.81 -5.30 6.42
N ALA A 919 21.14 -4.58 7.32
CA ALA A 919 21.33 -4.74 8.77
C ALA A 919 21.02 -6.17 9.26
N PHE A 920 20.06 -6.85 8.64
CA PHE A 920 19.73 -8.24 8.94
C PHE A 920 20.88 -9.20 8.65
N HIS A 921 21.50 -9.12 7.47
CA HIS A 921 22.64 -9.98 7.15
C HIS A 921 23.92 -9.60 7.90
N GLU A 922 24.06 -8.34 8.31
CA GLU A 922 25.16 -7.85 9.16
C GLU A 922 24.99 -8.23 10.65
N GLY A 923 23.81 -8.70 11.05
CA GLY A 923 23.48 -8.98 12.46
C GLY A 923 23.39 -7.72 13.32
N ALA A 924 23.18 -6.55 12.71
CA ALA A 924 23.20 -5.25 13.36
C ALA A 924 21.90 -4.96 14.14
N VAL A 925 21.97 -3.99 15.06
CA VAL A 925 20.78 -3.46 15.74
C VAL A 925 20.15 -2.38 14.89
N VAL A 926 18.83 -2.33 14.79
CA VAL A 926 18.11 -1.25 14.10
C VAL A 926 17.24 -0.50 15.10
N VAL A 927 17.42 0.80 15.19
CA VAL A 927 16.53 1.70 15.91
C VAL A 927 15.60 2.36 14.90
N ILE A 928 14.29 2.10 15.02
CA ILE A 928 13.27 2.63 14.12
C ILE A 928 12.41 3.62 14.88
N ASP A 929 12.48 4.88 14.49
CA ASP A 929 11.57 5.90 15.01
C ASP A 929 10.25 5.86 14.27
N GLU A 930 9.18 6.08 15.03
CA GLU A 930 7.83 6.24 14.50
C GLU A 930 7.32 5.04 13.69
N MET A 931 7.63 3.85 14.20
CA MET A 931 7.32 2.57 13.56
C MET A 931 5.86 2.40 13.14
N ASN A 932 4.93 3.01 13.87
CA ASN A 932 3.50 2.99 13.59
C ASN A 932 3.03 4.01 12.54
N SER A 933 3.97 4.56 11.77
CA SER A 933 3.73 5.39 10.59
C SER A 933 4.46 4.84 9.34
N LEU A 934 5.08 3.66 9.42
CA LEU A 934 5.92 3.10 8.35
C LEU A 934 5.28 1.87 7.69
N PRO A 935 5.26 1.78 6.34
CA PRO A 935 4.76 0.60 5.62
C PRO A 935 5.81 -0.54 5.57
N LEU A 936 6.45 -0.87 6.69
CA LEU A 936 7.57 -1.83 6.77
C LEU A 936 7.19 -3.22 7.29
N GLU A 937 5.89 -3.48 7.46
CA GLU A 937 5.41 -4.71 8.07
C GLU A 937 5.86 -5.97 7.31
N ARG A 938 5.77 -5.96 5.97
CA ARG A 938 6.15 -7.10 5.12
C ARG A 938 7.60 -7.53 5.37
N VAL A 939 8.53 -6.57 5.30
CA VAL A 939 9.96 -6.85 5.49
C VAL A 939 10.26 -7.22 6.94
N LEU A 940 9.73 -6.49 7.93
CA LEU A 940 9.97 -6.80 9.34
C LEU A 940 9.40 -8.16 9.75
N ASN A 941 8.25 -8.56 9.19
CA ASN A 941 7.69 -9.88 9.45
C ASN A 941 8.63 -11.00 9.01
N ALA A 942 9.30 -10.86 7.85
CA ALA A 942 10.30 -11.81 7.39
C ALA A 942 11.56 -11.79 8.29
N LEU A 943 12.21 -10.62 8.42
CA LEU A 943 13.50 -10.49 9.10
C LEU A 943 13.43 -10.89 10.57
N LEU A 944 12.37 -10.50 11.29
CA LEU A 944 12.16 -10.89 12.70
C LEU A 944 11.76 -12.37 12.86
N SER A 945 11.46 -13.07 11.78
CA SER A 945 11.29 -14.53 11.76
C SER A 945 12.59 -15.27 11.45
N GLY A 946 13.70 -14.55 11.20
CA GLY A 946 15.03 -15.11 10.99
C GLY A 946 15.38 -15.41 9.53
N VAL A 947 14.60 -14.90 8.58
CA VAL A 947 14.87 -15.03 7.12
C VAL A 947 14.65 -13.71 6.40
N ASP A 948 15.31 -13.52 5.26
CA ASP A 948 15.02 -12.41 4.34
C ASP A 948 13.75 -12.69 3.50
N LEU A 949 13.44 -11.78 2.57
CA LEU A 949 12.29 -11.90 1.66
C LEU A 949 12.44 -13.04 0.65
N GLU A 950 13.63 -13.62 0.52
CA GLU A 950 13.94 -14.76 -0.34
C GLU A 950 13.97 -16.08 0.46
N GLY A 951 13.68 -16.02 1.77
CA GLY A 951 13.71 -17.17 2.66
C GLY A 951 15.11 -17.59 3.10
N LYS A 952 16.14 -16.80 2.82
CA LYS A 952 17.52 -17.10 3.24
C LYS A 952 17.73 -16.67 4.69
N PRO A 953 18.42 -17.47 5.51
CA PRO A 953 18.77 -17.08 6.88
C PRO A 953 19.75 -15.90 6.88
N ALA A 954 19.83 -15.20 8.02
CA ALA A 954 20.83 -14.16 8.22
C ALA A 954 22.25 -14.71 8.02
N ALA A 955 23.10 -13.95 7.33
CA ALA A 955 24.50 -14.33 7.15
C ALA A 955 25.25 -14.29 8.49
N ASN A 956 24.98 -13.25 9.29
CA ASN A 956 25.46 -13.13 10.65
C ASN A 956 24.27 -13.02 11.63
N PRO A 957 24.22 -13.85 12.69
CA PRO A 957 23.18 -13.73 13.70
C PRO A 957 23.36 -12.47 14.54
N GLY A 958 22.25 -11.95 15.07
CA GLY A 958 22.25 -10.79 15.95
C GLY A 958 21.31 -9.67 15.57
N PHE A 959 20.60 -9.78 14.44
CA PHE A 959 19.62 -8.79 14.06
C PHE A 959 18.59 -8.54 15.18
N PHE A 960 18.41 -7.28 15.57
CA PHE A 960 17.51 -6.89 16.65
C PHE A 960 16.91 -5.51 16.37
N VAL A 961 15.61 -5.35 16.58
CA VAL A 961 14.90 -4.09 16.29
C VAL A 961 14.44 -3.42 17.58
N ILE A 962 14.77 -2.14 17.75
CA ILE A 962 14.23 -1.27 18.78
C ILE A 962 13.34 -0.24 18.08
N GLY A 963 12.03 -0.45 18.17
CA GLY A 963 11.05 0.49 17.64
C GLY A 963 10.63 1.52 18.70
N THR A 964 10.47 2.77 18.29
CA THR A 964 9.79 3.79 19.11
C THR A 964 8.53 4.24 18.41
N GLN A 965 7.49 4.54 19.18
CA GLN A 965 6.24 5.04 18.62
C GLN A 965 5.49 5.95 19.60
N ASN A 966 4.69 6.83 19.04
CA ASN A 966 3.68 7.56 19.79
C ASN A 966 2.38 6.74 19.84
N PRO A 967 1.52 6.91 20.85
CA PRO A 967 0.23 6.24 20.91
C PRO A 967 -0.65 6.54 19.69
N ILE A 968 -1.56 5.62 19.35
CA ILE A 968 -2.45 5.70 18.18
C ILE A 968 -3.47 6.86 18.21
N HIS A 969 -3.66 7.51 19.36
CA HIS A 969 -4.57 8.66 19.46
C HIS A 969 -3.97 9.95 18.85
N TYR A 970 -2.66 9.95 18.55
CA TYR A 970 -2.06 11.01 17.74
C TYR A 970 -2.54 10.87 16.29
N GLY A 971 -2.86 11.99 15.65
CA GLY A 971 -3.30 11.99 14.25
C GLY A 971 -2.30 11.28 13.34
N LYS A 972 -2.82 10.52 12.35
CA LYS A 972 -2.04 9.86 11.28
C LYS A 972 -1.09 8.75 11.76
N ARG A 973 -1.41 8.13 12.91
CA ARG A 973 -0.76 6.90 13.41
C ARG A 973 -1.65 5.68 13.15
N GLN A 974 -1.05 4.57 12.70
CA GLN A 974 -1.77 3.32 12.46
C GLN A 974 -1.49 2.30 13.56
N ALA A 975 -2.43 1.41 13.86
CA ALA A 975 -2.14 0.28 14.73
C ALA A 975 -1.25 -0.72 13.98
N LEU A 976 -0.18 -1.20 14.61
CA LEU A 976 0.60 -2.32 14.07
C LEU A 976 -0.25 -3.60 14.11
N SER A 977 -0.12 -4.47 13.11
CA SER A 977 -0.85 -5.74 13.09
C SER A 977 -0.47 -6.65 14.27
N ASP A 978 -1.40 -7.52 14.67
CA ASP A 978 -1.13 -8.55 15.69
C ASP A 978 0.03 -9.48 15.28
N ALA A 979 0.19 -9.74 13.97
CA ALA A 979 1.28 -10.57 13.47
C ALA A 979 2.64 -9.90 13.74
N LEU A 980 2.78 -8.61 13.44
CA LEU A 980 3.99 -7.87 13.70
C LEU A 980 4.22 -7.71 15.21
N LEU A 981 3.19 -7.30 15.98
CA LEU A 981 3.27 -7.15 17.43
C LEU A 981 3.73 -8.43 18.14
N ASN A 982 3.34 -9.61 17.67
CA ASN A 982 3.78 -10.90 18.21
C ASN A 982 5.27 -11.21 17.98
N ARG A 983 6.02 -10.35 17.29
CA ARG A 983 7.47 -10.42 17.12
C ARG A 983 8.22 -9.42 18.01
N PHE A 984 7.49 -8.58 18.73
CA PHE A 984 8.03 -7.57 19.62
C PHE A 984 7.57 -7.75 21.07
N GLN A 985 8.39 -7.28 22.01
CA GLN A 985 7.92 -6.95 23.34
C GLN A 985 7.53 -5.47 23.39
N LYS A 986 6.31 -5.15 23.84
CA LYS A 986 5.86 -3.77 24.03
C LYS A 986 6.16 -3.27 25.45
N VAL A 987 6.75 -2.08 25.55
CA VAL A 987 7.06 -1.40 26.81
C VAL A 987 6.49 0.02 26.79
N ASN A 988 5.52 0.27 27.68
CA ASN A 988 4.91 1.59 27.81
C ASN A 988 5.76 2.48 28.74
N LEU A 989 6.24 3.61 28.23
CA LEU A 989 6.90 4.66 28.99
C LEU A 989 5.84 5.54 29.65
N LYS A 990 5.99 5.70 30.97
CA LYS A 990 5.15 6.62 31.74
C LYS A 990 5.70 8.04 31.63
N PRO A 991 4.84 9.07 31.70
CA PRO A 991 5.29 10.45 31.83
C PRO A 991 6.28 10.64 32.98
N TYR A 992 7.23 11.55 32.79
CA TYR A 992 8.13 12.00 33.86
C TYR A 992 7.33 12.60 35.03
N SER A 993 7.74 12.30 36.27
CA SER A 993 7.23 13.00 37.47
C SER A 993 7.94 14.34 37.67
N LYS A 994 7.37 15.25 38.48
CA LYS A 994 8.03 16.49 38.89
C LYS A 994 9.47 16.27 39.34
N ASP A 995 9.71 15.32 40.26
CA ASP A 995 11.05 14.93 40.69
C ASP A 995 12.00 14.54 39.54
N ASP A 996 11.47 13.83 38.54
CA ASP A 996 12.27 13.39 37.41
C ASP A 996 12.65 14.59 36.53
N LEU A 997 11.71 15.53 36.30
CA LEU A 997 11.94 16.75 35.54
C LEU A 997 12.93 17.68 36.24
N VAL A 998 12.76 17.90 37.55
CA VAL A 998 13.69 18.71 38.37
C VAL A 998 15.09 18.10 38.31
N LEU A 999 15.20 16.78 38.47
CA LEU A 999 16.47 16.09 38.43
C LEU A 999 17.18 16.27 37.07
N ILE A 1000 16.44 16.08 35.96
CA ILE A 1000 16.99 16.29 34.61
C ILE A 1000 17.41 17.75 34.40
N LYS A 1001 16.54 18.70 34.73
CA LYS A 1001 16.79 20.14 34.51
C LYS A 1001 17.92 20.66 35.41
N SER A 1002 18.05 20.14 36.63
CA SER A 1002 19.17 20.47 37.55
C SER A 1002 20.52 20.07 36.94
N GLN A 1003 20.58 18.92 36.27
CA GLN A 1003 21.78 18.47 35.56
C GLN A 1003 22.11 19.39 34.38
N LEU A 1004 21.09 19.89 33.66
CA LEU A 1004 21.26 20.80 32.52
C LEU A 1004 21.72 22.21 32.95
N LEU A 1005 21.18 22.73 34.05
CA LEU A 1005 21.45 24.09 34.54
C LEU A 1005 22.63 24.18 35.53
N GLY A 1006 23.03 23.06 36.15
CA GLY A 1006 23.94 23.07 37.29
C GLY A 1006 23.35 23.69 38.56
N SER A 1007 22.03 23.91 38.63
CA SER A 1007 21.34 24.52 39.77
C SER A 1007 19.99 23.86 40.01
N SER A 1008 19.80 23.32 41.22
CA SER A 1008 18.53 22.67 41.60
C SER A 1008 17.40 23.65 41.89
N GLU A 1009 17.72 24.86 42.36
CA GLU A 1009 16.72 25.87 42.72
C GLU A 1009 16.08 26.46 41.46
N LYS A 1010 16.90 26.89 40.48
CA LYS A 1010 16.40 27.37 39.18
C LYS A 1010 15.63 26.28 38.43
N ALA A 1011 16.12 25.04 38.49
CA ALA A 1011 15.43 23.90 37.88
C ALA A 1011 14.06 23.66 38.49
N MET A 1012 13.90 23.83 39.82
CA MET A 1012 12.61 23.68 40.47
C MET A 1012 11.62 24.76 40.02
N GLN A 1013 12.07 26.01 39.92
CA GLN A 1013 11.25 27.12 39.44
C GLN A 1013 10.77 26.91 37.99
N GLU A 1014 11.68 26.62 37.05
CA GLU A 1014 11.31 26.41 35.65
C GLU A 1014 10.40 25.19 35.45
N VAL A 1015 10.58 24.14 36.27
CA VAL A 1015 9.69 22.96 36.25
C VAL A 1015 8.28 23.31 36.74
N ASP A 1016 8.17 24.15 37.77
CA ASP A 1016 6.86 24.56 38.30
C ASP A 1016 6.11 25.44 37.30
N GLU A 1017 6.80 26.42 36.70
CA GLU A 1017 6.25 27.23 35.61
C GLU A 1017 5.79 26.36 34.42
N PHE A 1018 6.59 25.35 34.05
CA PHE A 1018 6.24 24.40 32.99
C PHE A 1018 4.99 23.57 33.33
N LEU A 1019 4.89 23.05 34.56
CA LEU A 1019 3.75 22.23 34.98
C LEU A 1019 2.47 23.05 35.05
N GLU A 1020 2.53 24.27 35.57
CA GLU A 1020 1.40 25.21 35.60
C GLU A 1020 0.93 25.58 34.19
N ALA A 1021 1.86 25.93 33.29
CA ALA A 1021 1.54 26.23 31.90
C ALA A 1021 0.92 25.03 31.17
N ARG A 1022 1.41 23.82 31.44
CA ARG A 1022 0.86 22.58 30.85
C ARG A 1022 -0.53 22.26 31.39
N GLU A 1023 -0.75 22.40 32.69
CA GLU A 1023 -2.06 22.16 33.31
C GLU A 1023 -3.09 23.17 32.79
N PHE A 1024 -2.72 24.45 32.71
CA PHE A 1024 -3.56 25.49 32.12
C PHE A 1024 -3.93 25.17 30.66
N ALA A 1025 -2.94 24.82 29.83
CA ALA A 1025 -3.19 24.48 28.43
C ALA A 1025 -4.16 23.29 28.28
N LEU A 1026 -3.96 22.22 29.06
CA LEU A 1026 -4.83 21.05 29.03
C LEU A 1026 -6.25 21.35 29.50
N LYS A 1027 -6.41 22.18 30.53
CA LYS A 1027 -7.71 22.57 31.09
C LYS A 1027 -8.52 23.44 30.11
N GLU A 1028 -7.84 24.38 29.45
CA GLU A 1028 -8.45 25.31 28.50
C GLU A 1028 -8.54 24.73 27.07
N GLY A 1029 -8.10 23.47 26.86
CA GLY A 1029 -8.12 22.83 25.55
C GLY A 1029 -7.18 23.48 24.53
N LEU A 1030 -6.15 24.19 24.99
CA LEU A 1030 -5.15 24.84 24.15
C LEU A 1030 -4.21 23.78 23.55
N SER A 1031 -4.09 23.78 22.22
CA SER A 1031 -3.19 22.89 21.49
C SER A 1031 -2.14 23.69 20.73
N PRO A 1032 -0.86 23.28 20.77
CA PRO A 1032 -0.31 22.16 21.54
C PRO A 1032 -0.07 22.52 23.01
N ALA A 1033 -0.17 21.53 23.91
CA ALA A 1033 0.29 21.71 25.29
C ALA A 1033 1.84 21.69 25.35
N PRO A 1034 2.46 22.39 26.32
CA PRO A 1034 3.89 22.27 26.59
C PRO A 1034 4.32 20.83 26.87
N THR A 1035 5.41 20.40 26.24
CA THR A 1035 6.02 19.08 26.40
C THR A 1035 7.33 19.15 27.20
N PRO A 1036 7.84 18.05 27.77
CA PRO A 1036 9.17 18.05 28.40
C PRO A 1036 10.29 18.55 27.50
N ARG A 1037 10.13 18.45 26.16
CA ARG A 1037 11.09 18.99 25.20
C ARG A 1037 11.17 20.52 25.27
N ASP A 1038 10.04 21.21 25.50
CA ASP A 1038 9.98 22.67 25.65
C ASP A 1038 10.67 23.12 26.94
N LEU A 1039 10.59 22.33 28.02
CA LEU A 1039 11.30 22.60 29.28
C LEU A 1039 12.82 22.40 29.17
N PHE A 1040 13.29 21.44 28.37
CA PHE A 1040 14.73 21.10 28.30
C PHE A 1040 15.51 21.90 27.26
N ASN A 1041 14.82 22.53 26.31
CA ASN A 1041 15.42 23.47 25.36
C ASN A 1041 15.45 24.87 25.96
#